data_AF-A0A2S6H8M6-F1
#
_entry.id   AF-A0A2S6H8M6-F1
#
_cell.length_a   1.000
_cell.length_b   1.000
_cell.length_c   1.000
_cell.angle_alpha   90.00
_cell.angle_beta   90.00
_cell.angle_gamma   90.00
#
_symmetry.space_group_name_H-M   'P 1'
#
loop_
_entity.id
_entity.type
_entity.pdbx_description
1 polymer ?
#
loop_
_entity_poly.entity_id
_entity_poly.type
_entity_poly.pdbx_seq_one_letter_code
_entity_poly.pdbx_strand_id
1 'polypeptide(L)'
;MDYLIEQGIAKGLVSFDAEQKNISYKTQNKRLRFTDPEEKVRARAYLSLVLEYGYTPEQIDIEVAVEHRVPNVFSDIVVYADKTLKKPLITVECKREEASQGELDQGVEQAFGYANSMDADFVWMTSGIRNDYFRRDRVAPKERHANRLADLPRPGKEVSRFKYVKGGIGGFELKTVEENELTRIFKQAHDALWAGGKRNPAEAFDELDKLIFCKIWDERIKRINGDPYNFQIFSDDKGDALKHRIHDLYLEGRKKDAEVFKEDIRLSNAELQTVVGYLAATNLNKTDLDSKGRAFETFMTGFFRGEFGQYFTPRKIVQFIVDALPINNDSIVLDTSCGSGGFLLHALDKVRKQADLKAQQGYFDPATPEGYKEHFDFWHDFAEHNLYGIEISEGIARTAKMNMIIHDDGHTNVIASDGLEAIDTLRERSKNKGFKENGFDYIITNPPFGSKVKFAEKRYLENYALGKKGIDWIDAKINNVNLLRETTRDQQTTEVLFIEQCHRFLKPGGMLAMVIPDSILTNSSMQYVRNWIEEHWRIVAVVSLPQFAFAANGAGVKSSVLFLKKYNAATTATIKAIKTQAQDDLFADKALGAALEALIEEKKTALKRGDAVIRQIEDDLVAKLDAFEAQGNLTAADKREFKAQAKADITAHKESEAYKDWHQATSDDYNERIANLRETLEDDFLAKVKQQLEDYPIFMAIAEDIGYDATGRPTATNELEIVASELARFLEHLEQGDTRPFA
;
A
#
# COMPACT_ATOMS: atom_id res chain seq x y z
N MET A 1 -29.57 13.68 15.89
CA MET A 1 -29.27 13.30 17.29
C MET A 1 -29.45 11.78 17.35
N ASP A 2 -29.03 11.08 18.41
CA ASP A 2 -29.19 9.62 18.44
C ASP A 2 -30.68 9.24 18.35
N TYR A 3 -31.05 8.29 17.47
CA TYR A 3 -32.44 7.90 17.23
C TYR A 3 -33.18 7.47 18.51
N LEU A 4 -32.51 6.75 19.43
CA LEU A 4 -33.13 6.35 20.69
C LEU A 4 -33.41 7.57 21.59
N ILE A 5 -32.48 8.53 21.62
CA ILE A 5 -32.62 9.76 22.40
C ILE A 5 -33.77 10.62 21.84
N GLU A 6 -33.86 10.75 20.52
CA GLU A 6 -34.96 11.46 19.86
C GLU A 6 -36.33 10.83 20.20
N GLN A 7 -36.44 9.50 20.15
CA GLN A 7 -37.65 8.80 20.60
C GLN A 7 -37.93 8.99 22.09
N GLY A 8 -36.89 8.97 22.92
CA GLY A 8 -36.98 9.19 24.36
C GLY A 8 -37.54 10.57 24.70
N ILE A 9 -37.11 11.61 23.97
CA ILE A 9 -37.66 12.96 24.09
C ILE A 9 -39.11 13.00 23.63
N ALA A 10 -39.41 12.43 22.46
CA ALA A 10 -40.75 12.43 21.88
C ALA A 10 -41.78 11.74 22.78
N LYS A 11 -41.38 10.67 23.48
CA LYS A 11 -42.21 9.93 24.44
C LYS A 11 -42.18 10.51 25.86
N GLY A 12 -41.48 11.61 26.09
CA GLY A 12 -41.39 12.26 27.41
C GLY A 12 -40.67 11.42 28.47
N LEU A 13 -39.79 10.50 28.06
CA LEU A 13 -38.97 9.69 28.98
C LEU A 13 -37.77 10.48 29.50
N VAL A 14 -37.18 11.30 28.63
CA VAL A 14 -36.04 12.18 28.92
C VAL A 14 -36.27 13.57 28.34
N SER A 15 -35.57 14.57 28.88
CA SER A 15 -35.54 15.92 28.30
C SER A 15 -34.19 16.60 28.52
N PHE A 16 -33.82 17.53 27.64
CA PHE A 16 -32.62 18.36 27.79
C PHE A 16 -32.94 19.72 28.41
N ASP A 17 -31.95 20.32 29.07
CA ASP A 17 -31.97 21.75 29.34
C ASP A 17 -31.71 22.58 28.07
N ALA A 18 -31.92 23.90 28.15
CA ALA A 18 -31.83 24.79 26.99
C ALA A 18 -30.47 24.75 26.28
N GLU A 19 -29.39 24.47 27.03
CA GLU A 19 -28.02 24.37 26.52
C GLU A 19 -27.60 22.94 26.13
N GLN A 20 -28.49 21.95 26.27
CA GLN A 20 -28.22 20.51 26.08
C GLN A 20 -27.02 19.97 26.89
N LYS A 21 -26.68 20.63 28.00
CA LYS A 21 -25.59 20.20 28.89
C LYS A 21 -26.03 19.11 29.85
N ASN A 22 -27.31 19.10 30.21
CA ASN A 22 -27.86 18.14 31.14
C ASN A 22 -29.08 17.43 30.56
N ILE A 23 -29.17 16.14 30.85
CA ILE A 23 -30.33 15.30 30.56
C ILE A 23 -31.11 15.09 31.86
N SER A 24 -32.44 15.10 31.77
CA SER A 24 -33.35 14.83 32.88
C SER A 24 -34.19 13.59 32.59
N TYR A 25 -34.14 12.62 33.49
CA TYR A 25 -34.93 11.39 33.46
C TYR A 25 -36.24 11.65 34.21
N LYS A 26 -37.37 11.64 33.49
CA LYS A 26 -38.64 12.16 34.01
C LYS A 26 -39.20 11.32 35.15
N THR A 27 -39.20 10.00 34.99
CA THR A 27 -39.76 9.08 36.00
C THR A 27 -38.88 9.00 37.25
N GLN A 28 -37.55 8.96 37.08
CA GLN A 28 -36.60 8.85 38.18
C GLN A 28 -36.37 10.21 38.87
N ASN A 29 -36.83 11.31 38.27
CA ASN A 29 -36.64 12.68 38.75
C ASN A 29 -35.15 13.00 39.02
N LYS A 30 -34.25 12.57 38.12
CA LYS A 30 -32.81 12.81 38.21
C LYS A 30 -32.33 13.64 37.02
N ARG A 31 -31.36 14.51 37.28
CA ARG A 31 -30.72 15.38 36.29
C ARG A 31 -29.22 15.12 36.30
N LEU A 32 -28.67 14.73 35.16
CA LEU A 32 -27.28 14.30 35.01
C LEU A 32 -26.61 15.06 33.84
N ARG A 33 -25.28 15.16 33.90
CA ARG A 33 -24.49 15.95 32.96
C ARG A 33 -24.24 15.18 31.67
N PHE A 34 -24.97 15.51 30.62
CA PHE A 34 -24.89 14.82 29.33
C PHE A 34 -23.60 15.10 28.54
N THR A 35 -22.85 16.14 28.92
CA THR A 35 -21.49 16.33 28.36
C THR A 35 -20.51 15.26 28.82
N ASP A 36 -20.85 14.49 29.86
CA ASP A 36 -20.09 13.32 30.29
C ASP A 36 -20.26 12.18 29.26
N PRO A 37 -19.16 11.64 28.68
CA PRO A 37 -19.26 10.56 27.71
C PRO A 37 -19.97 9.31 28.23
N GLU A 38 -19.83 8.98 29.52
CA GLU A 38 -20.47 7.80 30.11
C GLU A 38 -21.97 8.00 30.29
N GLU A 39 -22.40 9.22 30.61
CA GLU A 39 -23.82 9.56 30.73
C GLU A 39 -24.56 9.42 29.39
N LYS A 40 -23.88 9.66 28.27
CA LYS A 40 -24.46 9.40 26.93
C LYS A 40 -24.76 7.93 26.73
N VAL A 41 -23.87 7.05 27.19
CA VAL A 41 -24.06 5.59 27.13
C VAL A 41 -25.18 5.16 28.07
N ARG A 42 -25.20 5.70 29.30
CA ARG A 42 -26.26 5.43 30.28
C ARG A 42 -27.65 5.83 29.79
N ALA A 43 -27.78 7.02 29.18
CA ALA A 43 -29.03 7.47 28.60
C ALA A 43 -29.54 6.51 27.52
N ARG A 44 -28.64 6.02 26.64
CA ARG A 44 -28.99 5.03 25.62
C ARG A 44 -29.38 3.69 26.24
N ALA A 45 -28.66 3.23 27.25
CA ALA A 45 -28.96 1.98 27.94
C ALA A 45 -30.35 2.02 28.61
N TYR A 46 -30.65 3.12 29.32
CA TYR A 46 -31.98 3.38 29.89
C TYR A 46 -33.08 3.35 28.83
N LEU A 47 -32.88 4.07 27.73
CA LEU A 47 -33.86 4.14 26.64
C LEU A 47 -34.03 2.80 25.92
N SER A 48 -32.97 2.03 25.74
CA SER A 48 -33.04 0.67 25.18
C SER A 48 -33.87 -0.26 26.09
N LEU A 49 -33.66 -0.24 27.41
CA LEU A 49 -34.45 -1.03 28.36
C LEU A 49 -35.95 -0.74 28.26
N VAL A 50 -36.32 0.53 28.10
CA VAL A 50 -37.73 0.94 27.99
C VAL A 50 -38.30 0.67 26.61
N LEU A 51 -37.63 1.15 25.55
CA LEU A 51 -38.16 1.20 24.19
C LEU A 51 -37.98 -0.11 23.41
N GLU A 52 -36.89 -0.84 23.65
CA GLU A 52 -36.54 -2.05 22.91
C GLU A 52 -36.82 -3.34 23.70
N TYR A 53 -36.50 -3.36 25.01
CA TYR A 53 -36.74 -4.53 25.88
C TYR A 53 -38.13 -4.54 26.50
N GLY A 54 -38.79 -3.38 26.61
CA GLY A 54 -40.18 -3.25 27.05
C GLY A 54 -40.39 -3.18 28.56
N TYR A 55 -39.35 -2.86 29.34
CA TYR A 55 -39.51 -2.53 30.75
C TYR A 55 -40.23 -1.20 30.92
N THR A 56 -41.07 -1.05 31.95
CA THR A 56 -41.69 0.26 32.21
C THR A 56 -40.68 1.15 32.93
N PRO A 57 -40.74 2.49 32.74
CA PRO A 57 -39.87 3.42 33.45
C PRO A 57 -39.92 3.26 34.98
N GLU A 58 -41.07 2.86 35.55
CA GLU A 58 -41.23 2.64 36.99
C GLU A 58 -40.57 1.34 37.49
N GLN A 59 -40.09 0.48 36.60
CA GLN A 59 -39.29 -0.70 36.96
C GLN A 59 -37.80 -0.40 36.97
N ILE A 60 -37.38 0.82 36.65
CA ILE A 60 -35.98 1.17 36.46
C ILE A 60 -35.64 2.33 37.40
N ASP A 61 -34.52 2.21 38.11
CA ASP A 61 -33.88 3.34 38.78
C ASP A 61 -32.44 3.48 38.29
N ILE A 62 -31.88 4.67 38.41
CA ILE A 62 -30.52 5.00 37.94
C ILE A 62 -29.69 5.50 39.12
N GLU A 63 -28.37 5.40 39.13
CA GLU A 63 -27.52 5.87 40.26
C GLU A 63 -28.01 5.31 41.61
N VAL A 64 -28.11 3.98 41.68
CA VAL A 64 -28.67 3.26 42.84
C VAL A 64 -27.55 2.92 43.81
N ALA A 65 -27.64 3.38 45.06
CA ALA A 65 -26.66 3.11 46.10
C ALA A 65 -26.64 1.62 46.45
N VAL A 66 -25.45 1.02 46.47
CA VAL A 66 -25.26 -0.38 46.86
C VAL A 66 -24.99 -0.44 48.35
N GLU A 67 -25.92 -1.03 49.10
CA GLU A 67 -25.84 -1.14 50.56
C GLU A 67 -24.55 -1.86 51.01
N HIS A 68 -23.96 -1.38 52.11
CA HIS A 68 -22.79 -1.98 52.79
C HIS A 68 -21.44 -1.97 52.04
N ARG A 69 -21.20 -1.06 51.08
CA ARG A 69 -19.86 -0.77 50.54
C ARG A 69 -19.31 0.59 51.01
N VAL A 70 -18.04 0.62 51.42
CA VAL A 70 -17.30 1.84 51.80
C VAL A 70 -16.07 1.98 50.90
N PRO A 71 -15.86 3.12 50.20
CA PRO A 71 -16.78 4.26 50.07
C PRO A 71 -18.10 3.86 49.39
N ASN A 72 -19.15 4.69 49.52
CA ASN A 72 -20.44 4.45 48.87
C ASN A 72 -20.23 4.25 47.35
N VAL A 73 -20.77 3.17 46.81
CA VAL A 73 -20.70 2.85 45.38
C VAL A 73 -22.11 2.78 44.82
N PHE A 74 -22.28 3.22 43.58
CA PHE A 74 -23.57 3.31 42.90
C PHE A 74 -23.55 2.41 41.66
N SER A 75 -24.65 1.69 41.42
CA SER A 75 -24.90 1.02 40.14
C SER A 75 -25.57 2.02 39.20
N ASP A 76 -25.11 2.09 37.94
CA ASP A 76 -25.61 3.08 36.99
C ASP A 76 -27.10 2.96 36.71
N ILE A 77 -27.57 1.73 36.47
CA ILE A 77 -28.99 1.42 36.28
C ILE A 77 -29.31 0.10 36.99
N VAL A 78 -30.44 0.05 37.67
CA VAL A 78 -31.02 -1.18 38.22
C VAL A 78 -32.43 -1.34 37.67
N VAL A 79 -32.67 -2.48 37.04
CA VAL A 79 -34.00 -2.91 36.60
C VAL A 79 -34.55 -3.87 37.64
N TYR A 80 -35.80 -3.67 38.05
CA TYR A 80 -36.48 -4.48 39.06
C TYR A 80 -37.51 -5.40 38.41
N ALA A 81 -37.80 -6.52 39.08
CA ALA A 81 -38.77 -7.50 38.60
C ALA A 81 -40.18 -6.90 38.42
N ASP A 82 -40.53 -5.92 39.25
CA ASP A 82 -41.80 -5.21 39.23
C ASP A 82 -41.66 -3.76 39.72
N LYS A 83 -42.76 -3.02 39.70
CA LYS A 83 -42.83 -1.59 40.07
C LYS A 83 -42.68 -1.33 41.57
N THR A 84 -42.55 -2.37 42.41
CA THR A 84 -42.33 -2.19 43.85
C THR A 84 -40.89 -1.84 44.20
N LEU A 85 -39.96 -2.00 43.23
CA LEU A 85 -38.53 -1.74 43.39
C LEU A 85 -37.86 -2.57 44.52
N LYS A 86 -38.43 -3.73 44.87
CA LYS A 86 -37.93 -4.58 45.96
C LYS A 86 -36.96 -5.68 45.52
N LYS A 87 -37.16 -6.23 44.32
CA LYS A 87 -36.32 -7.31 43.78
C LYS A 87 -35.56 -6.80 42.55
N PRO A 88 -34.28 -6.42 42.69
CA PRO A 88 -33.39 -6.17 41.57
C PRO A 88 -33.34 -7.39 40.63
N LEU A 89 -33.43 -7.15 39.35
CA LEU A 89 -33.40 -8.16 38.29
C LEU A 89 -32.15 -8.03 37.43
N ILE A 90 -31.84 -6.83 36.95
CA ILE A 90 -30.67 -6.53 36.12
C ILE A 90 -29.88 -5.39 36.76
N THR A 91 -28.57 -5.55 36.91
CA THR A 91 -27.66 -4.41 37.13
C THR A 91 -26.99 -4.03 35.82
N VAL A 92 -26.93 -2.74 35.54
CA VAL A 92 -26.22 -2.20 34.38
C VAL A 92 -25.05 -1.36 34.84
N GLU A 93 -23.91 -1.57 34.21
CA GLU A 93 -22.71 -0.76 34.33
C GLU A 93 -22.37 -0.17 32.97
N CYS A 94 -22.24 1.14 32.91
CA CYS A 94 -21.91 1.90 31.73
C CYS A 94 -20.44 2.31 31.76
N LYS A 95 -19.81 2.33 30.61
CA LYS A 95 -18.50 2.95 30.39
C LYS A 95 -18.60 3.86 29.17
N ARG A 96 -17.70 4.82 29.06
CA ARG A 96 -17.55 5.63 27.83
C ARG A 96 -17.27 4.74 26.60
N GLU A 97 -17.71 5.16 25.41
CA GLU A 97 -17.56 4.39 24.15
C GLU A 97 -16.13 3.92 23.86
N GLU A 98 -15.14 4.78 24.15
CA GLU A 98 -13.71 4.53 23.89
C GLU A 98 -12.96 4.00 25.13
N ALA A 99 -13.67 3.37 26.06
CA ALA A 99 -13.05 2.73 27.21
C ALA A 99 -12.13 1.58 26.76
N SER A 100 -10.94 1.52 27.32
CA SER A 100 -9.97 0.45 27.07
C SER A 100 -10.49 -0.90 27.53
N GLN A 101 -9.93 -1.99 26.98
CA GLN A 101 -10.31 -3.35 27.38
C GLN A 101 -10.20 -3.57 28.90
N GLY A 102 -9.17 -3.01 29.55
CA GLY A 102 -9.00 -3.10 31.00
C GLY A 102 -10.10 -2.35 31.79
N GLU A 103 -10.54 -1.18 31.32
CA GLU A 103 -11.67 -0.45 31.92
C GLU A 103 -12.98 -1.24 31.77
N LEU A 104 -13.19 -1.91 30.63
CA LEU A 104 -14.37 -2.75 30.39
C LEU A 104 -14.37 -4.00 31.27
N ASP A 105 -13.22 -4.69 31.39
CA ASP A 105 -13.07 -5.85 32.27
C ASP A 105 -13.30 -5.47 33.74
N GLN A 106 -12.79 -4.30 34.16
CA GLN A 106 -13.06 -3.76 35.48
C GLN A 106 -14.56 -3.44 35.66
N GLY A 107 -15.22 -2.88 34.64
CA GLY A 107 -16.65 -2.64 34.63
C GLY A 107 -17.48 -3.91 34.79
N VAL A 108 -17.07 -5.01 34.15
CA VAL A 108 -17.71 -6.33 34.35
C VAL A 108 -17.63 -6.76 35.81
N GLU A 109 -16.45 -6.68 36.44
CA GLU A 109 -16.29 -7.05 37.85
C GLU A 109 -17.05 -6.12 38.80
N GLN A 110 -17.14 -4.82 38.50
CA GLN A 110 -17.97 -3.86 39.23
C GLN A 110 -19.45 -4.27 39.16
N ALA A 111 -19.96 -4.53 37.96
CA ALA A 111 -21.35 -4.90 37.71
C ALA A 111 -21.75 -6.20 38.41
N PHE A 112 -20.87 -7.21 38.41
CA PHE A 112 -21.05 -8.43 39.19
C PHE A 112 -20.98 -8.17 40.70
N GLY A 113 -20.09 -7.28 41.14
CA GLY A 113 -20.03 -6.81 42.51
C GLY A 113 -21.35 -6.23 43.00
N TYR A 114 -22.01 -5.44 42.16
CA TYR A 114 -23.33 -4.85 42.42
C TYR A 114 -24.44 -5.91 42.41
N ALA A 115 -24.47 -6.78 41.40
CA ALA A 115 -25.46 -7.86 41.33
C ALA A 115 -25.38 -8.81 42.53
N ASN A 116 -24.17 -9.10 43.02
CA ASN A 116 -23.96 -9.93 44.21
C ASN A 116 -24.49 -9.23 45.48
N SER A 117 -24.21 -7.94 45.65
CA SER A 117 -24.68 -7.17 46.80
C SER A 117 -26.19 -6.95 46.82
N MET A 118 -26.80 -6.76 45.65
CA MET A 118 -28.23 -6.46 45.49
C MET A 118 -29.11 -7.69 45.19
N ASP A 119 -28.50 -8.88 45.14
CA ASP A 119 -29.15 -10.15 44.74
C ASP A 119 -29.83 -10.12 43.35
N ALA A 120 -29.27 -9.36 42.39
CA ALA A 120 -29.79 -9.30 41.02
C ALA A 120 -29.45 -10.55 40.20
N ASP A 121 -30.35 -10.98 39.32
CA ASP A 121 -30.21 -12.23 38.56
C ASP A 121 -29.33 -12.08 37.30
N PHE A 122 -29.23 -10.86 36.76
CA PHE A 122 -28.55 -10.57 35.50
C PHE A 122 -27.66 -9.33 35.59
N VAL A 123 -26.67 -9.28 34.71
CA VAL A 123 -25.70 -8.19 34.59
C VAL A 123 -25.60 -7.74 33.14
N TRP A 124 -25.53 -6.44 32.91
CA TRP A 124 -25.22 -5.84 31.62
C TRP A 124 -24.07 -4.83 31.78
N MET A 125 -22.94 -5.09 31.12
CA MET A 125 -21.89 -4.08 30.95
C MET A 125 -21.98 -3.52 29.53
N THR A 126 -21.98 -2.19 29.40
CA THR A 126 -22.05 -1.54 28.09
C THR A 126 -21.14 -0.33 27.94
N SER A 127 -20.49 -0.22 26.78
CA SER A 127 -19.88 1.02 26.32
C SER A 127 -20.70 1.73 25.24
N GLY A 128 -21.92 1.24 24.95
CA GLY A 128 -22.68 1.60 23.75
C GLY A 128 -22.21 0.82 22.52
N ILE A 129 -20.91 0.80 22.26
CA ILE A 129 -20.28 0.02 21.18
C ILE A 129 -20.26 -1.48 21.51
N ARG A 130 -19.78 -1.84 22.71
CA ARG A 130 -19.74 -3.24 23.19
C ARG A 130 -20.80 -3.45 24.25
N ASN A 131 -21.47 -4.61 24.18
CA ASN A 131 -22.51 -4.99 25.13
C ASN A 131 -22.28 -6.43 25.60
N ASP A 132 -22.01 -6.59 26.90
CA ASP A 132 -21.78 -7.89 27.52
C ASP A 132 -22.89 -8.19 28.53
N TYR A 133 -23.59 -9.30 28.30
CA TYR A 133 -24.71 -9.75 29.12
C TYR A 133 -24.32 -11.00 29.88
N PHE A 134 -24.71 -11.10 31.14
CA PHE A 134 -24.42 -12.27 31.96
C PHE A 134 -25.58 -12.67 32.84
N ARG A 135 -25.63 -13.98 33.14
CA ARG A 135 -26.42 -14.52 34.24
C ARG A 135 -25.54 -14.62 35.48
N ARG A 136 -26.04 -14.19 36.64
CA ARG A 136 -25.36 -14.45 37.91
C ARG A 136 -25.64 -15.88 38.35
N ASP A 137 -24.76 -16.82 37.99
CA ASP A 137 -24.82 -18.20 38.50
C ASP A 137 -24.30 -18.26 39.95
N ARG A 138 -25.01 -19.01 40.81
CA ARG A 138 -24.67 -19.22 42.22
C ARG A 138 -23.67 -20.36 42.44
N VAL A 139 -23.48 -21.26 41.47
CA VAL A 139 -22.62 -22.45 41.57
C VAL A 139 -21.20 -22.17 41.06
N ALA A 140 -21.05 -21.38 39.99
CA ALA A 140 -19.76 -20.97 39.43
C ALA A 140 -19.66 -19.43 39.29
N PRO A 141 -19.74 -18.67 40.39
CA PRO A 141 -19.92 -17.21 40.37
C PRO A 141 -18.69 -16.43 39.88
N LYS A 142 -17.57 -17.09 39.57
CA LYS A 142 -16.35 -16.49 39.01
C LYS A 142 -16.15 -16.79 37.51
N GLU A 143 -16.94 -17.69 36.92
CA GLU A 143 -16.77 -18.06 35.52
C GLU A 143 -17.49 -17.07 34.58
N ARG A 144 -16.84 -15.95 34.27
CA ARG A 144 -17.43 -14.89 33.42
C ARG A 144 -17.76 -15.37 32.00
N HIS A 145 -16.90 -16.21 31.42
CA HIS A 145 -17.10 -16.73 30.06
C HIS A 145 -18.26 -17.71 29.96
N ALA A 146 -18.42 -18.60 30.94
CA ALA A 146 -19.51 -19.59 30.94
C ALA A 146 -20.88 -18.98 31.27
N ASN A 147 -20.88 -17.85 31.99
CA ASN A 147 -22.08 -17.14 32.40
C ASN A 147 -22.56 -16.09 31.40
N ARG A 148 -21.86 -15.92 30.26
CA ARG A 148 -22.20 -14.93 29.24
C ARG A 148 -23.46 -15.34 28.47
N LEU A 149 -24.31 -14.37 28.18
CA LEU A 149 -25.58 -14.53 27.48
C LEU A 149 -25.53 -13.85 26.12
N ALA A 150 -26.38 -14.30 25.21
CA ALA A 150 -26.62 -13.60 23.95
C ALA A 150 -27.32 -12.24 24.17
N ASP A 151 -28.29 -12.20 25.08
CA ASP A 151 -29.15 -11.04 25.31
C ASP A 151 -29.73 -11.01 26.73
N LEU A 152 -30.33 -9.88 27.12
CA LEU A 152 -31.10 -9.73 28.36
C LEU A 152 -32.49 -10.38 28.26
N PRO A 153 -33.08 -10.81 29.39
CA PRO A 153 -34.48 -11.22 29.41
C PRO A 153 -35.40 -10.04 29.08
N ARG A 154 -36.58 -10.35 28.53
CA ARG A 154 -37.70 -9.39 28.43
C ARG A 154 -38.67 -9.63 29.59
N PRO A 155 -39.49 -8.65 29.99
CA PRO A 155 -40.47 -8.84 31.07
C PRO A 155 -41.32 -10.09 30.89
N GLY A 156 -41.28 -11.00 31.87
CA GLY A 156 -42.06 -12.25 31.86
C GLY A 156 -41.62 -13.30 30.84
N LYS A 157 -40.46 -13.15 30.19
CA LYS A 157 -39.91 -14.11 29.22
C LYS A 157 -38.58 -14.69 29.69
N GLU A 158 -38.30 -15.92 29.25
CA GLU A 158 -36.99 -16.53 29.43
C GLU A 158 -35.93 -15.81 28.57
N VAL A 159 -34.66 -16.00 28.93
CA VAL A 159 -33.52 -15.45 28.19
C VAL A 159 -33.45 -16.10 26.81
N SER A 160 -33.35 -15.27 25.77
CA SER A 160 -33.21 -15.75 24.40
C SER A 160 -31.91 -16.52 24.20
N ARG A 161 -31.94 -17.52 23.32
CA ARG A 161 -30.74 -18.26 22.91
C ARG A 161 -29.79 -17.39 22.08
N PHE A 162 -30.34 -16.50 21.26
CA PHE A 162 -29.61 -15.63 20.33
C PHE A 162 -30.21 -14.22 20.34
N LYS A 163 -29.42 -13.23 19.92
CA LYS A 163 -29.84 -11.82 19.90
C LYS A 163 -30.19 -11.35 18.49
N TYR A 164 -29.33 -11.62 17.52
CA TYR A 164 -29.45 -11.08 16.17
C TYR A 164 -30.07 -12.09 15.21
N VAL A 165 -31.14 -11.69 14.52
CA VAL A 165 -31.90 -12.53 13.58
C VAL A 165 -32.30 -11.75 12.35
N LYS A 166 -32.41 -12.45 11.22
CA LYS A 166 -32.87 -11.85 9.96
C LYS A 166 -34.27 -11.27 10.13
N GLY A 167 -34.47 -10.02 9.72
CA GLY A 167 -35.73 -9.30 9.83
C GLY A 167 -36.13 -8.89 11.25
N GLY A 168 -35.30 -9.16 12.27
CA GLY A 168 -35.57 -8.77 13.66
C GLY A 168 -36.76 -9.47 14.31
N ILE A 169 -37.28 -10.56 13.73
CA ILE A 169 -38.45 -11.27 14.26
C ILE A 169 -38.03 -12.15 15.44
N GLY A 170 -38.45 -11.79 16.66
CA GLY A 170 -38.08 -12.54 17.87
C GLY A 170 -36.69 -12.20 18.42
N GLY A 171 -36.01 -11.22 17.84
CA GLY A 171 -34.69 -10.73 18.24
C GLY A 171 -34.46 -9.31 17.73
N PHE A 172 -33.23 -9.00 17.36
CA PHE A 172 -32.83 -7.73 16.75
C PHE A 172 -32.29 -7.96 15.34
N GLU A 173 -32.58 -7.06 14.40
CA GLU A 173 -31.87 -7.03 13.12
C GLU A 173 -30.52 -6.32 13.30
N LEU A 174 -29.55 -6.66 12.44
CA LEU A 174 -28.27 -5.97 12.37
C LEU A 174 -28.46 -4.49 11.99
N LYS A 175 -27.66 -3.60 12.57
CA LYS A 175 -27.76 -2.15 12.36
C LYS A 175 -26.68 -1.67 11.38
N THR A 176 -27.05 -0.76 10.49
CA THR A 176 -26.07 0.02 9.71
C THR A 176 -25.48 1.11 10.60
N VAL A 177 -24.23 1.49 10.35
CA VAL A 177 -23.51 2.49 11.15
C VAL A 177 -22.86 3.53 10.25
N GLU A 178 -22.61 4.71 10.80
CA GLU A 178 -21.84 5.75 10.13
C GLU A 178 -20.34 5.41 10.15
N GLU A 179 -19.60 5.97 9.19
CA GLU A 179 -18.14 5.78 9.04
C GLU A 179 -17.35 5.95 10.36
N ASN A 180 -17.64 7.03 11.11
CA ASN A 180 -16.94 7.34 12.36
C ASN A 180 -17.19 6.29 13.44
N GLU A 181 -18.41 5.74 13.51
CA GLU A 181 -18.75 4.69 14.48
C GLU A 181 -18.09 3.37 14.09
N LEU A 182 -18.11 3.02 12.79
CA LEU A 182 -17.45 1.82 12.28
C LEU A 182 -15.94 1.86 12.50
N THR A 183 -15.31 3.01 12.28
CA THR A 183 -13.89 3.22 12.54
C THR A 183 -13.56 2.97 14.03
N ARG A 184 -14.40 3.44 14.95
CA ARG A 184 -14.24 3.17 16.39
C ARG A 184 -14.42 1.69 16.70
N ILE A 185 -15.40 1.02 16.09
CA ILE A 185 -15.62 -0.42 16.26
C ILE A 185 -14.37 -1.22 15.86
N PHE A 186 -13.82 -0.98 14.67
CA PHE A 186 -12.60 -1.66 14.21
C PHE A 186 -11.41 -1.40 15.12
N LYS A 187 -11.20 -0.13 15.50
CA LYS A 187 -10.13 0.25 16.41
C LYS A 187 -10.25 -0.44 17.78
N GLN A 188 -11.43 -0.41 18.40
CA GLN A 188 -11.64 -1.03 19.71
C GLN A 188 -11.48 -2.55 19.66
N ALA A 189 -11.96 -3.20 18.59
CA ALA A 189 -11.75 -4.63 18.38
C ALA A 189 -10.26 -4.99 18.21
N HIS A 190 -9.51 -4.20 17.46
CA HIS A 190 -8.06 -4.36 17.29
C HIS A 190 -7.32 -4.16 18.62
N ASP A 191 -7.57 -3.06 19.32
CA ASP A 191 -6.90 -2.72 20.57
C ASP A 191 -7.13 -3.79 21.64
N ALA A 192 -8.32 -4.41 21.66
CA ALA A 192 -8.64 -5.54 22.51
C ALA A 192 -7.80 -6.80 22.20
N LEU A 193 -7.49 -7.06 20.91
CA LEU A 193 -6.60 -8.17 20.50
C LEU A 193 -5.12 -7.87 20.73
N TRP A 194 -4.71 -6.61 20.61
CA TRP A 194 -3.35 -6.17 20.90
C TRP A 194 -3.03 -6.25 22.41
N ALA A 195 -4.03 -5.94 23.24
CA ALA A 195 -4.01 -6.10 24.70
C ALA A 195 -2.79 -5.45 25.38
N GLY A 196 -2.36 -4.28 24.90
CA GLY A 196 -1.24 -3.52 25.46
C GLY A 196 0.13 -4.14 25.20
N GLY A 197 0.31 -4.81 24.05
CA GLY A 197 1.59 -5.38 23.62
C GLY A 197 1.78 -6.88 23.92
N LYS A 198 0.72 -7.59 24.33
CA LYS A 198 0.76 -9.06 24.49
C LYS A 198 0.83 -9.80 23.16
N ARG A 199 0.26 -9.23 22.11
CA ARG A 199 0.32 -9.72 20.74
C ARG A 199 1.03 -8.70 19.87
N ASN A 200 1.74 -9.17 18.85
CA ASN A 200 2.28 -8.29 17.83
C ASN A 200 1.12 -7.55 17.13
N PRO A 201 1.17 -6.22 16.98
CA PRO A 201 0.21 -5.45 16.17
C PRO A 201 -0.20 -6.13 14.86
N ALA A 202 0.76 -6.67 14.12
CA ALA A 202 0.56 -7.36 12.85
C ALA A 202 -0.40 -8.53 12.96
N GLU A 203 -0.18 -9.33 14.00
CA GLU A 203 -0.93 -10.53 14.26
C GLU A 203 -2.32 -10.17 14.78
N ALA A 204 -2.44 -9.13 15.61
CA ALA A 204 -3.73 -8.65 16.09
C ALA A 204 -4.61 -8.16 14.94
N PHE A 205 -4.03 -7.41 14.01
CA PHE A 205 -4.68 -6.99 12.77
C PHE A 205 -5.06 -8.18 11.89
N ASP A 206 -4.14 -9.12 11.64
CA ASP A 206 -4.41 -10.34 10.84
C ASP A 206 -5.56 -11.17 11.42
N GLU A 207 -5.65 -11.33 12.74
CA GLU A 207 -6.76 -12.03 13.38
C GLU A 207 -8.08 -11.24 13.33
N LEU A 208 -8.04 -9.89 13.41
CA LEU A 208 -9.23 -9.06 13.23
C LEU A 208 -9.76 -9.16 11.80
N ASP A 209 -8.89 -9.09 10.80
CA ASP A 209 -9.25 -9.20 9.38
C ASP A 209 -9.95 -10.53 9.08
N LYS A 210 -9.48 -11.64 9.64
CA LYS A 210 -10.15 -12.96 9.54
C LYS A 210 -11.58 -12.91 10.07
N LEU A 211 -11.82 -12.21 11.17
CA LEU A 211 -13.15 -12.10 11.78
C LEU A 211 -14.07 -11.15 11.02
N ILE A 212 -13.53 -10.05 10.48
CA ILE A 212 -14.28 -9.17 9.56
C ILE A 212 -14.71 -9.98 8.32
N PHE A 213 -13.82 -10.79 7.76
CA PHE A 213 -14.14 -11.68 6.65
C PHE A 213 -15.26 -12.66 6.99
N CYS A 214 -15.17 -13.34 8.15
CA CYS A 214 -16.22 -14.25 8.62
C CYS A 214 -17.57 -13.54 8.79
N LYS A 215 -17.56 -12.30 9.28
CA LYS A 215 -18.76 -11.48 9.47
C LYS A 215 -19.42 -11.11 8.14
N ILE A 216 -18.63 -10.60 7.18
CA ILE A 216 -19.11 -10.30 5.82
C ILE A 216 -19.70 -11.56 5.18
N TRP A 217 -19.03 -12.71 5.35
CA TRP A 217 -19.49 -13.99 4.82
C TRP A 217 -20.81 -14.43 5.45
N ASP A 218 -20.89 -14.39 6.78
CA ASP A 218 -22.09 -14.72 7.53
C ASP A 218 -23.29 -13.91 7.04
N GLU A 219 -23.11 -12.61 6.82
CA GLU A 219 -24.17 -11.73 6.34
C GLU A 219 -24.62 -11.98 4.89
N ARG A 220 -23.76 -12.59 4.05
CA ARG A 220 -24.09 -12.98 2.66
C ARG A 220 -24.90 -14.29 2.60
N ILE A 221 -24.94 -15.09 3.67
CA ILE A 221 -25.75 -16.31 3.73
C ILE A 221 -27.24 -15.95 3.63
N LYS A 222 -27.93 -16.57 2.67
CA LYS A 222 -29.39 -16.41 2.49
C LYS A 222 -30.13 -17.04 3.67
N ARG A 223 -31.01 -16.26 4.30
CA ARG A 223 -31.79 -16.63 5.50
C ARG A 223 -33.25 -16.26 5.34
N ILE A 224 -34.14 -17.02 5.99
CA ILE A 224 -35.53 -16.59 6.19
C ILE A 224 -35.64 -15.71 7.43
N ASN A 225 -36.69 -14.90 7.52
CA ASN A 225 -36.88 -14.02 8.68
C ASN A 225 -37.06 -14.85 9.97
N GLY A 226 -36.37 -14.43 11.03
CA GLY A 226 -36.29 -15.12 12.31
C GLY A 226 -35.07 -16.05 12.46
N ASP A 227 -34.38 -16.39 11.37
CA ASP A 227 -33.16 -17.19 11.44
C ASP A 227 -32.02 -16.38 12.09
N PRO A 228 -31.23 -16.99 13.00
CA PRO A 228 -30.10 -16.33 13.62
C PRO A 228 -28.93 -16.15 12.65
N TYR A 229 -28.20 -15.06 12.83
CA TYR A 229 -26.87 -14.88 12.24
C TYR A 229 -25.86 -15.79 12.96
N ASN A 230 -24.90 -16.37 12.24
CA ASN A 230 -23.91 -17.26 12.87
C ASN A 230 -22.72 -16.48 13.44
N PHE A 231 -22.55 -15.21 13.12
CA PHE A 231 -21.52 -14.36 13.72
C PHE A 231 -22.12 -13.57 14.91
N GLN A 232 -22.30 -14.25 16.04
CA GLN A 232 -22.75 -13.66 17.31
C GLN A 232 -22.46 -14.61 18.48
N ILE A 233 -22.69 -14.18 19.72
CA ILE A 233 -22.62 -15.06 20.90
C ILE A 233 -24.01 -15.68 21.13
N PHE A 234 -24.08 -16.98 21.36
CA PHE A 234 -25.30 -17.67 21.82
C PHE A 234 -25.23 -17.96 23.32
N SER A 235 -26.39 -17.95 23.99
CA SER A 235 -26.49 -18.21 25.43
C SER A 235 -26.14 -19.66 25.81
N ASP A 236 -26.08 -20.58 24.84
CA ASP A 236 -25.68 -21.97 24.99
C ASP A 236 -24.26 -22.26 24.45
N ASP A 237 -23.49 -21.23 24.07
CA ASP A 237 -22.08 -21.39 23.68
C ASP A 237 -21.24 -21.84 24.90
N LYS A 238 -21.01 -23.15 25.01
CA LYS A 238 -20.15 -23.75 26.05
C LYS A 238 -18.87 -24.32 25.44
N GLY A 239 -17.76 -24.23 26.19
CA GLY A 239 -16.46 -24.70 25.71
C GLY A 239 -16.09 -24.02 24.39
N ASP A 240 -15.77 -24.82 23.37
CA ASP A 240 -15.32 -24.34 22.05
C ASP A 240 -16.47 -24.14 21.04
N ALA A 241 -17.74 -24.15 21.45
CA ALA A 241 -18.88 -24.06 20.54
C ALA A 241 -18.86 -22.81 19.63
N LEU A 242 -18.59 -21.63 20.20
CA LEU A 242 -18.42 -20.40 19.41
C LEU A 242 -17.25 -20.53 18.43
N LYS A 243 -16.12 -21.06 18.90
CA LYS A 243 -14.91 -21.22 18.09
C LYS A 243 -15.16 -22.12 16.88
N HIS A 244 -15.82 -23.27 17.07
CA HIS A 244 -16.21 -24.14 15.95
C HIS A 244 -17.13 -23.42 14.97
N ARG A 245 -18.16 -22.69 15.45
CA ARG A 245 -19.09 -21.97 14.58
C ARG A 245 -18.42 -20.86 13.75
N ILE A 246 -17.52 -20.09 14.35
CA ILE A 246 -16.74 -19.06 13.62
C ILE A 246 -15.73 -19.71 12.67
N HIS A 247 -15.13 -20.83 13.07
CA HIS A 247 -14.22 -21.59 12.22
C HIS A 247 -14.92 -22.19 11.00
N ASP A 248 -16.14 -22.70 11.16
CA ASP A 248 -16.95 -23.21 10.04
C ASP A 248 -17.26 -22.08 9.03
N LEU A 249 -17.65 -20.89 9.51
CA LEU A 249 -17.83 -19.70 8.65
C LEU A 249 -16.54 -19.35 7.90
N TYR A 250 -15.41 -19.41 8.59
CA TYR A 250 -14.10 -19.15 8.01
C TYR A 250 -13.76 -20.15 6.90
N LEU A 251 -13.96 -21.45 7.14
CA LEU A 251 -13.73 -22.51 6.17
C LEU A 251 -14.66 -22.38 4.96
N GLU A 252 -15.92 -21.99 5.16
CA GLU A 252 -16.84 -21.72 4.05
C GLU A 252 -16.40 -20.55 3.18
N GLY A 253 -15.96 -19.45 3.79
CA GLY A 253 -15.39 -18.33 3.07
C GLY A 253 -14.13 -18.73 2.30
N ARG A 254 -13.22 -19.48 2.93
CA ARG A 254 -12.00 -20.00 2.29
C ARG A 254 -12.24 -20.95 1.12
N LYS A 255 -13.37 -21.65 1.07
CA LYS A 255 -13.72 -22.49 -0.10
C LYS A 255 -13.96 -21.66 -1.35
N LYS A 256 -14.48 -20.44 -1.20
CA LYS A 256 -14.63 -19.51 -2.32
C LYS A 256 -13.36 -18.71 -2.55
N ASP A 257 -12.63 -18.39 -1.47
CA ASP A 257 -11.42 -17.57 -1.52
C ASP A 257 -10.24 -18.12 -0.72
N ALA A 258 -9.64 -19.19 -1.26
CA ALA A 258 -8.54 -19.88 -0.61
C ALA A 258 -7.27 -19.03 -0.50
N GLU A 259 -7.12 -18.00 -1.34
CA GLU A 259 -5.95 -17.13 -1.38
C GLU A 259 -6.03 -15.91 -0.45
N VAL A 260 -7.21 -15.58 0.09
CA VAL A 260 -7.34 -14.45 1.02
C VAL A 260 -6.72 -14.81 2.36
N PHE A 261 -6.90 -16.05 2.84
CA PHE A 261 -6.23 -16.52 4.06
C PHE A 261 -5.68 -17.95 3.92
N LYS A 262 -4.39 -18.13 4.23
CA LYS A 262 -3.72 -19.44 4.22
C LYS A 262 -3.74 -20.11 5.59
N GLU A 263 -3.51 -19.33 6.64
CA GLU A 263 -3.44 -19.78 8.03
C GLU A 263 -4.83 -19.96 8.65
N ASP A 264 -4.90 -20.50 9.85
CA ASP A 264 -6.15 -20.64 10.61
C ASP A 264 -6.35 -19.48 11.61
N ILE A 265 -7.53 -19.38 12.22
CA ILE A 265 -7.82 -18.48 13.32
C ILE A 265 -7.12 -18.98 14.59
N ARG A 266 -6.29 -18.14 15.21
CA ARG A 266 -5.44 -18.49 16.36
C ARG A 266 -5.95 -17.95 17.69
N LEU A 267 -7.14 -17.35 17.69
CA LEU A 267 -7.75 -16.75 18.86
C LEU A 267 -8.26 -17.80 19.86
N SER A 268 -8.12 -17.48 21.15
CA SER A 268 -8.80 -18.17 22.25
C SER A 268 -10.30 -17.84 22.25
N ASN A 269 -11.10 -18.65 22.95
CA ASN A 269 -12.55 -18.39 23.07
C ASN A 269 -12.85 -17.02 23.69
N ALA A 270 -12.04 -16.60 24.67
CA ALA A 270 -12.19 -15.31 25.32
C ALA A 270 -11.98 -14.16 24.33
N GLU A 271 -10.94 -14.24 23.50
CA GLU A 271 -10.65 -13.24 22.47
C GLU A 271 -11.71 -13.24 21.38
N LEU A 272 -12.17 -14.41 20.94
CA LEU A 272 -13.27 -14.54 19.98
C LEU A 272 -14.55 -13.89 20.49
N GLN A 273 -14.96 -14.20 21.73
CA GLN A 273 -16.14 -13.58 22.32
C GLN A 273 -16.00 -12.05 22.43
N THR A 274 -14.80 -11.55 22.69
CA THR A 274 -14.53 -10.11 22.75
C THR A 274 -14.74 -9.46 21.37
N VAL A 275 -14.09 -9.96 20.32
CA VAL A 275 -14.19 -9.37 18.98
C VAL A 275 -15.59 -9.55 18.38
N VAL A 276 -16.21 -10.72 18.55
CA VAL A 276 -17.60 -10.94 18.15
C VAL A 276 -18.53 -9.97 18.88
N GLY A 277 -18.27 -9.65 20.15
CA GLY A 277 -19.04 -8.65 20.90
C GLY A 277 -18.99 -7.24 20.31
N TYR A 278 -17.88 -6.85 19.66
CA TYR A 278 -17.76 -5.57 18.95
C TYR A 278 -18.44 -5.57 17.59
N LEU A 279 -18.32 -6.67 16.83
CA LEU A 279 -18.72 -6.71 15.41
C LEU A 279 -20.14 -7.24 15.18
N ALA A 280 -20.71 -8.05 16.08
CA ALA A 280 -21.93 -8.81 15.81
C ALA A 280 -23.17 -7.94 15.51
N ALA A 281 -23.30 -6.76 16.15
CA ALA A 281 -24.46 -5.89 15.99
C ALA A 281 -24.51 -5.18 14.64
N THR A 282 -23.36 -4.96 14.04
CA THR A 282 -23.20 -4.15 12.82
C THR A 282 -23.51 -4.99 11.59
N ASN A 283 -24.17 -4.39 10.61
CA ASN A 283 -24.34 -4.97 9.28
C ASN A 283 -23.27 -4.40 8.34
N LEU A 284 -22.21 -5.13 8.06
CA LEU A 284 -21.13 -4.66 7.19
C LEU A 284 -21.56 -4.62 5.71
N ASN A 285 -22.45 -5.51 5.26
CA ASN A 285 -22.89 -5.56 3.86
C ASN A 285 -23.87 -4.43 3.49
N LYS A 286 -24.80 -4.07 4.39
CA LYS A 286 -25.80 -3.01 4.18
C LYS A 286 -25.31 -1.63 4.63
N THR A 287 -24.24 -1.56 5.43
CA THR A 287 -23.60 -0.27 5.69
C THR A 287 -23.13 0.29 4.36
N ASP A 288 -23.42 1.57 4.15
CA ASP A 288 -23.07 2.29 2.95
C ASP A 288 -21.61 2.02 2.52
N LEU A 289 -21.42 1.78 1.23
CA LEU A 289 -20.16 1.30 0.64
C LEU A 289 -19.02 2.27 0.90
N ASP A 290 -19.30 3.56 0.78
CA ASP A 290 -18.34 4.61 1.04
C ASP A 290 -18.00 4.67 2.53
N SER A 291 -19.02 4.53 3.39
CA SER A 291 -18.86 4.55 4.85
C SER A 291 -18.02 3.38 5.36
N LYS A 292 -18.25 2.15 4.87
CA LYS A 292 -17.46 0.97 5.26
C LYS A 292 -16.04 1.00 4.71
N GLY A 293 -15.88 1.43 3.47
CA GLY A 293 -14.59 1.59 2.81
C GLY A 293 -13.70 2.61 3.53
N ARG A 294 -14.19 3.84 3.71
CA ARG A 294 -13.43 4.91 4.37
C ARG A 294 -13.11 4.58 5.83
N ALA A 295 -14.01 3.91 6.54
CA ALA A 295 -13.76 3.47 7.91
C ALA A 295 -12.61 2.46 8.00
N PHE A 296 -12.61 1.46 7.11
CA PHE A 296 -11.54 0.47 7.05
C PHE A 296 -10.21 1.12 6.63
N GLU A 297 -10.19 1.95 5.60
CA GLU A 297 -8.98 2.67 5.19
C GLU A 297 -8.43 3.61 6.26
N THR A 298 -9.29 4.31 7.01
CA THR A 298 -8.87 5.19 8.11
C THR A 298 -8.21 4.37 9.22
N PHE A 299 -8.82 3.25 9.58
CA PHE A 299 -8.26 2.31 10.54
C PHE A 299 -6.90 1.75 10.07
N MET A 300 -6.82 1.26 8.83
CA MET A 300 -5.59 0.75 8.22
C MET A 300 -4.49 1.82 8.17
N THR A 301 -4.79 3.02 7.69
CA THR A 301 -3.81 4.10 7.55
C THR A 301 -3.23 4.47 8.92
N GLY A 302 -4.06 4.54 9.96
CA GLY A 302 -3.61 4.77 11.33
C GLY A 302 -2.68 3.66 11.83
N PHE A 303 -3.05 2.41 11.58
CA PHE A 303 -2.27 1.23 11.98
C PHE A 303 -0.89 1.17 11.29
N PHE A 304 -0.85 1.24 9.96
CA PHE A 304 0.38 1.09 9.19
C PHE A 304 1.35 2.27 9.36
N ARG A 305 0.83 3.51 9.45
CA ARG A 305 1.64 4.71 9.69
C ARG A 305 2.22 4.73 11.11
N GLY A 306 1.45 4.26 12.09
CA GLY A 306 1.85 4.23 13.49
C GLY A 306 2.76 3.06 13.83
N GLU A 307 2.18 1.89 14.06
CA GLU A 307 2.85 0.75 14.70
C GLU A 307 3.75 -0.03 13.72
N PHE A 308 3.55 0.14 12.42
CA PHE A 308 4.22 -0.63 11.37
C PHE A 308 5.31 0.12 10.62
N GLY A 309 5.38 1.45 10.75
CA GLY A 309 6.38 2.28 10.06
C GLY A 309 6.35 2.16 8.54
N GLN A 310 5.20 1.79 7.97
CA GLN A 310 5.02 1.65 6.52
C GLN A 310 4.26 2.84 5.97
N TYR A 311 4.66 3.24 4.77
CA TYR A 311 4.32 4.53 4.20
C TYR A 311 3.63 4.33 2.86
N PHE A 312 2.32 4.54 2.84
CA PHE A 312 1.51 4.44 1.63
C PHE A 312 1.62 5.70 0.76
N THR A 313 1.28 5.57 -0.52
CA THR A 313 1.15 6.72 -1.41
C THR A 313 0.03 7.63 -0.91
N PRO A 314 0.27 8.94 -0.69
CA PRO A 314 -0.75 9.90 -0.27
C PRO A 314 -1.95 9.93 -1.23
N ARG A 315 -3.17 10.01 -0.68
CA ARG A 315 -4.43 9.96 -1.46
C ARG A 315 -4.47 10.97 -2.61
N LYS A 316 -4.02 12.21 -2.39
CA LYS A 316 -4.01 13.25 -3.42
C LYS A 316 -3.13 12.91 -4.62
N ILE A 317 -2.02 12.19 -4.40
CA ILE A 317 -1.12 11.72 -5.46
C ILE A 317 -1.74 10.52 -6.19
N VAL A 318 -2.35 9.59 -5.45
CA VAL A 318 -3.07 8.44 -6.05
C VAL A 318 -4.20 8.94 -6.94
N GLN A 319 -5.03 9.84 -6.43
CA GLN A 319 -6.14 10.46 -7.15
C GLN A 319 -5.64 11.15 -8.43
N PHE A 320 -4.60 11.98 -8.33
CA PHE A 320 -3.97 12.65 -9.47
C PHE A 320 -3.60 11.68 -10.60
N ILE A 321 -2.88 10.59 -10.28
CA ILE A 321 -2.41 9.62 -11.26
C ILE A 321 -3.59 8.93 -11.96
N VAL A 322 -4.58 8.50 -11.17
CA VAL A 322 -5.75 7.80 -11.70
C VAL A 322 -6.64 8.73 -12.53
N ASP A 323 -6.88 9.95 -12.06
CA ASP A 323 -7.72 10.93 -12.73
C ASP A 323 -7.11 11.36 -14.07
N ALA A 324 -5.78 11.48 -14.16
CA ALA A 324 -5.08 11.84 -15.38
C ALA A 324 -5.16 10.79 -16.50
N LEU A 325 -5.24 9.49 -16.17
CA LEU A 325 -5.25 8.42 -17.17
C LEU A 325 -6.67 8.10 -17.67
N PRO A 326 -6.89 7.81 -18.96
CA PRO A 326 -8.22 7.49 -19.51
C PRO A 326 -8.70 6.06 -19.19
N ILE A 327 -8.61 5.65 -17.92
CA ILE A 327 -9.10 4.34 -17.42
C ILE A 327 -10.62 4.30 -17.49
N ASN A 328 -11.18 3.20 -18.03
CA ASN A 328 -12.62 2.92 -18.14
C ASN A 328 -12.94 1.46 -17.75
N ASN A 329 -14.21 1.06 -17.83
CA ASN A 329 -14.69 -0.27 -17.43
C ASN A 329 -14.08 -1.44 -18.24
N ASP A 330 -13.58 -1.19 -19.45
CA ASP A 330 -12.95 -2.21 -20.31
C ASP A 330 -11.42 -2.28 -20.12
N SER A 331 -10.86 -1.37 -19.33
CA SER A 331 -9.41 -1.24 -19.13
C SER A 331 -8.87 -2.30 -18.18
N ILE A 332 -7.78 -2.97 -18.52
CA ILE A 332 -7.08 -3.90 -17.63
C ILE A 332 -5.95 -3.16 -16.90
N VAL A 333 -6.06 -3.02 -15.58
CA VAL A 333 -5.19 -2.20 -14.74
C VAL A 333 -4.37 -3.07 -13.78
N LEU A 334 -3.09 -2.78 -13.66
CA LEU A 334 -2.18 -3.45 -12.72
C LEU A 334 -1.47 -2.43 -11.82
N ASP A 335 -1.36 -2.76 -10.53
CA ASP A 335 -0.37 -2.19 -9.64
C ASP A 335 0.65 -3.26 -9.22
N THR A 336 1.91 -3.08 -9.66
CA THR A 336 2.99 -4.04 -9.40
C THR A 336 3.54 -3.99 -7.97
N SER A 337 3.10 -3.04 -7.16
CA SER A 337 3.52 -2.83 -5.77
C SER A 337 2.38 -2.22 -4.98
N CYS A 338 1.27 -2.96 -4.89
CA CYS A 338 -0.03 -2.37 -4.57
C CYS A 338 -0.23 -1.93 -3.12
N GLY A 339 0.65 -2.35 -2.20
CA GLY A 339 0.46 -2.08 -0.78
C GLY A 339 -0.94 -2.51 -0.34
N SER A 340 -1.67 -1.63 0.37
CA SER A 340 -3.05 -1.85 0.82
C SER A 340 -4.13 -1.70 -0.27
N GLY A 341 -3.74 -1.54 -1.54
CA GLY A 341 -4.66 -1.46 -2.68
C GLY A 341 -5.12 -0.05 -3.05
N GLY A 342 -4.46 1.00 -2.57
CA GLY A 342 -4.89 2.40 -2.75
C GLY A 342 -5.12 2.79 -4.22
N PHE A 343 -4.19 2.45 -5.13
CA PHE A 343 -4.36 2.71 -6.57
C PHE A 343 -5.52 1.92 -7.18
N LEU A 344 -5.69 0.66 -6.80
CA LEU A 344 -6.76 -0.20 -7.32
C LEU A 344 -8.14 0.32 -6.92
N LEU A 345 -8.28 0.74 -5.67
CA LEU A 345 -9.53 1.35 -5.18
C LEU A 345 -9.86 2.67 -5.86
N HIS A 346 -8.86 3.52 -6.13
CA HIS A 346 -9.13 4.78 -6.83
C HIS A 346 -9.49 4.52 -8.31
N ALA A 347 -8.90 3.51 -8.94
CA ALA A 347 -9.31 3.08 -10.28
C ALA A 347 -10.75 2.58 -10.30
N LEU A 348 -11.16 1.79 -9.28
CA LEU A 348 -12.54 1.37 -9.07
C LEU A 348 -13.49 2.55 -8.86
N ASP A 349 -13.15 3.48 -7.98
CA ASP A 349 -13.93 4.69 -7.70
C ASP A 349 -14.12 5.53 -8.97
N LYS A 350 -13.08 5.64 -9.80
CA LYS A 350 -13.18 6.32 -11.10
C LYS A 350 -14.21 5.66 -12.02
N VAL A 351 -14.20 4.32 -12.13
CA VAL A 351 -15.18 3.60 -12.96
C VAL A 351 -16.59 3.67 -12.38
N ARG A 352 -16.75 3.69 -11.04
CA ARG A 352 -18.04 3.95 -10.39
C ARG A 352 -18.60 5.32 -10.74
N LYS A 353 -17.79 6.37 -10.64
CA LYS A 353 -18.19 7.72 -11.05
C LYS A 353 -18.58 7.77 -12.54
N GLN A 354 -17.92 6.99 -13.40
CA GLN A 354 -18.34 6.85 -14.80
C GLN A 354 -19.70 6.17 -14.93
N ALA A 355 -19.98 5.14 -14.12
CA ALA A 355 -21.29 4.51 -14.05
C ALA A 355 -22.37 5.51 -13.61
N ASP A 356 -22.09 6.31 -12.56
CA ASP A 356 -23.00 7.35 -12.07
C ASP A 356 -23.28 8.42 -13.14
N LEU A 357 -22.26 8.86 -13.86
CA LEU A 357 -22.41 9.81 -14.97
C LEU A 357 -23.23 9.21 -16.11
N LYS A 358 -23.04 7.92 -16.44
CA LYS A 358 -23.86 7.21 -17.43
C LYS A 358 -25.32 7.08 -17.00
N ALA A 359 -25.59 6.82 -15.72
CA ALA A 359 -26.95 6.86 -15.17
C ALA A 359 -27.59 8.24 -15.36
N GLN A 360 -26.86 9.32 -15.02
CA GLN A 360 -27.35 10.70 -15.19
C GLN A 360 -27.62 11.06 -16.66
N GLN A 361 -26.86 10.47 -17.59
CA GLN A 361 -27.05 10.61 -19.03
C GLN A 361 -28.19 9.73 -19.59
N GLY A 362 -28.82 8.90 -18.76
CA GLY A 362 -29.94 8.05 -19.15
C GLY A 362 -29.57 6.72 -19.81
N TYR A 363 -28.31 6.26 -19.67
CA TYR A 363 -27.91 4.93 -20.17
C TYR A 363 -28.57 3.79 -19.38
N PHE A 364 -28.86 4.01 -18.10
CA PHE A 364 -29.61 3.11 -17.22
C PHE A 364 -30.26 3.93 -16.10
N ASP A 365 -31.35 3.42 -15.50
CA ASP A 365 -32.06 4.06 -14.38
C ASP A 365 -31.87 3.24 -13.08
N PRO A 366 -30.96 3.66 -12.18
CA PRO A 366 -30.72 2.99 -10.91
C PRO A 366 -31.94 2.90 -9.97
N ALA A 367 -33.01 3.66 -10.23
CA ALA A 367 -34.25 3.56 -9.48
C ALA A 367 -35.09 2.33 -9.88
N THR A 368 -34.81 1.74 -11.04
CA THR A 368 -35.43 0.49 -11.50
C THR A 368 -34.56 -0.72 -11.15
N PRO A 369 -35.14 -1.91 -10.87
CA PRO A 369 -34.35 -3.12 -10.62
C PRO A 369 -33.38 -3.47 -11.76
N GLU A 370 -33.81 -3.28 -13.01
CA GLU A 370 -33.01 -3.52 -14.21
C GLU A 370 -31.86 -2.53 -14.32
N GLY A 371 -32.13 -1.23 -14.24
CA GLY A 371 -31.10 -0.21 -14.36
C GLY A 371 -30.13 -0.16 -13.17
N TYR A 372 -30.58 -0.55 -11.96
CA TYR A 372 -29.68 -0.78 -10.83
C TYR A 372 -28.70 -1.90 -11.14
N LYS A 373 -29.18 -3.00 -11.73
CA LYS A 373 -28.33 -4.12 -12.09
C LYS A 373 -27.33 -3.74 -13.19
N GLU A 374 -27.76 -3.01 -14.23
CA GLU A 374 -26.86 -2.53 -15.29
C GLU A 374 -25.78 -1.57 -14.74
N HIS A 375 -26.16 -0.66 -13.85
CA HIS A 375 -25.21 0.21 -13.13
C HIS A 375 -24.20 -0.61 -12.33
N PHE A 376 -24.69 -1.58 -11.55
CA PHE A 376 -23.87 -2.44 -10.71
C PHE A 376 -22.90 -3.27 -11.54
N ASP A 377 -23.39 -4.01 -12.54
CA ASP A 377 -22.60 -4.87 -13.41
C ASP A 377 -21.53 -4.04 -14.14
N PHE A 378 -21.83 -2.80 -14.57
CA PHE A 378 -20.88 -1.92 -15.27
C PHE A 378 -19.57 -1.69 -14.50
N TRP A 379 -19.66 -1.37 -13.20
CA TRP A 379 -18.45 -1.14 -12.40
C TRP A 379 -17.95 -2.42 -11.72
N HIS A 380 -18.86 -3.34 -11.35
CA HIS A 380 -18.50 -4.57 -10.64
C HIS A 380 -17.73 -5.54 -11.54
N ASP A 381 -18.11 -5.67 -12.81
CA ASP A 381 -17.39 -6.54 -13.76
C ASP A 381 -15.94 -6.07 -13.97
N PHE A 382 -15.72 -4.75 -14.04
CA PHE A 382 -14.38 -4.16 -14.07
C PHE A 382 -13.59 -4.50 -12.80
N ALA A 383 -14.22 -4.36 -11.65
CA ALA A 383 -13.62 -4.62 -10.36
C ALA A 383 -13.16 -6.08 -10.21
N GLU A 384 -14.03 -7.02 -10.59
CA GLU A 384 -13.83 -8.47 -10.45
C GLU A 384 -12.80 -9.01 -11.46
N HIS A 385 -12.81 -8.51 -12.70
CA HIS A 385 -12.05 -9.13 -13.79
C HIS A 385 -10.84 -8.33 -14.27
N ASN A 386 -10.81 -7.01 -14.06
CA ASN A 386 -9.89 -6.11 -14.75
C ASN A 386 -8.89 -5.37 -13.83
N LEU A 387 -9.03 -5.45 -12.51
CA LEU A 387 -8.06 -4.91 -11.55
C LEU A 387 -7.09 -5.99 -11.07
N TYR A 388 -5.78 -5.71 -11.04
CA TYR A 388 -4.73 -6.66 -10.62
C TYR A 388 -3.73 -5.99 -9.68
N GLY A 389 -3.26 -6.72 -8.67
CA GLY A 389 -2.31 -6.21 -7.68
C GLY A 389 -1.23 -7.22 -7.32
N ILE A 390 0.01 -6.74 -7.15
CA ILE A 390 1.11 -7.55 -6.62
C ILE A 390 1.68 -6.85 -5.39
N GLU A 391 1.78 -7.58 -4.29
CA GLU A 391 2.41 -7.10 -3.05
C GLU A 391 3.31 -8.20 -2.49
N ILE A 392 4.53 -7.84 -2.08
CA ILE A 392 5.53 -8.81 -1.63
C ILE A 392 5.21 -9.35 -0.23
N SER A 393 4.62 -8.53 0.63
CA SER A 393 4.23 -8.91 1.98
C SER A 393 2.88 -9.63 1.98
N GLU A 394 2.84 -10.85 2.49
CA GLU A 394 1.58 -11.60 2.59
C GLU A 394 0.54 -10.88 3.45
N GLY A 395 0.95 -10.24 4.55
CA GLY A 395 0.04 -9.51 5.42
C GLY A 395 -0.57 -8.29 4.74
N ILE A 396 0.23 -7.51 4.00
CA ILE A 396 -0.27 -6.31 3.29
C ILE A 396 -1.10 -6.73 2.07
N ALA A 397 -0.70 -7.76 1.33
CA ALA A 397 -1.48 -8.30 0.23
C ALA A 397 -2.87 -8.77 0.70
N ARG A 398 -2.92 -9.37 1.90
CA ARG A 398 -4.17 -9.76 2.56
C ARG A 398 -5.02 -8.54 2.91
N THR A 399 -4.40 -7.51 3.48
CA THR A 399 -5.04 -6.21 3.72
C THR A 399 -5.64 -5.63 2.45
N ALA A 400 -4.89 -5.62 1.33
CA ALA A 400 -5.41 -5.19 0.05
C ALA A 400 -6.62 -6.03 -0.39
N LYS A 401 -6.54 -7.36 -0.32
CA LYS A 401 -7.70 -8.22 -0.63
C LYS A 401 -8.91 -7.92 0.23
N MET A 402 -8.71 -7.69 1.53
CA MET A 402 -9.79 -7.34 2.46
C MET A 402 -10.39 -5.97 2.16
N ASN A 403 -9.53 -4.99 1.86
CA ASN A 403 -9.95 -3.67 1.43
C ASN A 403 -10.82 -3.78 0.18
N MET A 404 -10.37 -4.59 -0.77
CA MET A 404 -11.07 -4.88 -2.00
C MET A 404 -12.45 -5.58 -1.72
N ILE A 405 -12.49 -6.64 -0.88
CA ILE A 405 -13.73 -7.32 -0.42
C ILE A 405 -14.74 -6.33 0.19
N ILE A 406 -14.27 -5.45 1.07
CA ILE A 406 -15.11 -4.49 1.79
C ILE A 406 -15.75 -3.51 0.81
N HIS A 407 -15.01 -3.14 -0.24
CA HIS A 407 -15.49 -2.33 -1.34
C HIS A 407 -16.30 -3.12 -2.39
N ASP A 408 -16.70 -4.37 -2.15
CA ASP A 408 -17.53 -5.19 -3.06
C ASP A 408 -16.96 -5.25 -4.51
N ASP A 409 -15.64 -5.36 -4.65
CA ASP A 409 -14.97 -5.47 -5.96
C ASP A 409 -14.55 -6.88 -6.37
N GLY A 410 -14.74 -7.87 -5.49
CA GLY A 410 -14.45 -9.25 -5.78
C GLY A 410 -13.00 -9.72 -5.64
N HIS A 411 -12.05 -8.95 -5.09
CA HIS A 411 -10.69 -9.37 -4.60
C HIS A 411 -9.83 -10.33 -5.45
N THR A 412 -10.21 -10.66 -6.68
CA THR A 412 -9.83 -11.94 -7.32
C THR A 412 -8.38 -11.96 -7.80
N ASN A 413 -7.76 -10.80 -7.95
CA ASN A 413 -6.51 -10.66 -8.70
C ASN A 413 -5.37 -9.98 -7.94
N VAL A 414 -5.47 -9.86 -6.61
CA VAL A 414 -4.34 -9.43 -5.76
C VAL A 414 -3.53 -10.66 -5.35
N ILE A 415 -2.20 -10.62 -5.50
CA ILE A 415 -1.31 -11.75 -5.14
C ILE A 415 -0.20 -11.32 -4.19
N ALA A 416 0.18 -12.25 -3.30
CA ALA A 416 1.32 -12.09 -2.40
C ALA A 416 2.59 -12.67 -3.06
N SER A 417 3.38 -11.85 -3.75
CA SER A 417 4.59 -12.30 -4.45
C SER A 417 5.59 -11.16 -4.71
N ASP A 418 6.84 -11.53 -4.97
CA ASP A 418 7.88 -10.60 -5.43
C ASP A 418 7.55 -10.14 -6.87
N GLY A 419 7.13 -8.88 -7.04
CA GLY A 419 6.72 -8.31 -8.33
C GLY A 419 7.79 -8.30 -9.42
N LEU A 420 9.07 -8.50 -9.06
CA LEU A 420 10.19 -8.61 -9.99
C LEU A 420 10.48 -10.05 -10.45
N GLU A 421 9.76 -11.06 -9.92
CA GLU A 421 9.86 -12.42 -10.45
C GLU A 421 9.37 -12.52 -11.90
N ALA A 422 9.82 -13.57 -12.59
CA ALA A 422 9.36 -13.85 -13.94
C ALA A 422 7.83 -14.04 -13.96
N ILE A 423 7.19 -13.48 -14.98
CA ILE A 423 5.72 -13.44 -15.09
C ILE A 423 5.13 -14.85 -15.09
N ASP A 424 5.78 -15.82 -15.75
CA ASP A 424 5.33 -17.21 -15.72
C ASP A 424 5.43 -17.84 -14.33
N THR A 425 6.50 -17.55 -13.58
CA THR A 425 6.63 -18.00 -12.18
C THR A 425 5.52 -17.42 -11.30
N LEU A 426 5.18 -16.14 -11.49
CA LEU A 426 4.08 -15.48 -10.77
C LEU A 426 2.75 -16.16 -11.06
N ARG A 427 2.47 -16.49 -12.32
CA ARG A 427 1.25 -17.19 -12.76
C ARG A 427 1.14 -18.58 -12.18
N GLU A 428 2.23 -19.35 -12.21
CA GLU A 428 2.26 -20.72 -11.71
C GLU A 428 2.05 -20.77 -10.20
N ARG A 429 2.69 -19.86 -9.45
CA ARG A 429 2.60 -19.81 -7.98
C ARG A 429 1.23 -19.34 -7.49
N SER A 430 0.71 -18.27 -8.09
CA SER A 430 -0.61 -17.73 -7.73
C SER A 430 -1.77 -18.53 -8.32
N LYS A 431 -1.52 -19.34 -9.36
CA LYS A 431 -2.57 -19.95 -10.19
C LYS A 431 -3.49 -18.93 -10.87
N ASN A 432 -3.16 -17.64 -10.82
CA ASN A 432 -3.89 -16.59 -11.49
C ASN A 432 -3.34 -16.43 -12.92
N LYS A 433 -4.15 -16.82 -13.90
CA LYS A 433 -3.78 -16.79 -15.32
C LYS A 433 -3.85 -15.40 -15.95
N GLY A 434 -4.42 -14.42 -15.25
CA GLY A 434 -4.60 -13.06 -15.74
C GLY A 434 -3.30 -12.25 -15.78
N PHE A 435 -2.35 -12.54 -14.88
CA PHE A 435 -0.97 -12.07 -15.03
C PHE A 435 -0.37 -12.66 -16.30
N LYS A 436 -0.01 -11.85 -17.28
CA LYS A 436 0.65 -12.30 -18.52
C LYS A 436 1.45 -11.16 -19.12
N GLU A 437 2.46 -11.51 -19.91
CA GLU A 437 3.19 -10.51 -20.70
C GLU A 437 2.25 -9.82 -21.69
N ASN A 438 2.44 -8.53 -21.89
CA ASN A 438 1.62 -7.71 -22.78
C ASN A 438 0.11 -7.80 -22.49
N GLY A 439 -0.26 -8.00 -21.22
CA GLY A 439 -1.63 -8.25 -20.79
C GLY A 439 -2.41 -7.03 -20.31
N PHE A 440 -1.71 -5.94 -19.99
CA PHE A 440 -2.27 -4.80 -19.25
C PHE A 440 -2.32 -3.53 -20.10
N ASP A 441 -3.36 -2.73 -19.90
CA ASP A 441 -3.57 -1.45 -20.58
C ASP A 441 -2.91 -0.31 -19.82
N TYR A 442 -3.07 -0.33 -18.49
CA TYR A 442 -2.52 0.68 -17.59
C TYR A 442 -1.78 0.01 -16.45
N ILE A 443 -0.62 0.57 -16.10
CA ILE A 443 0.04 0.30 -14.83
C ILE A 443 0.13 1.59 -14.04
N ILE A 444 -0.41 1.58 -12.83
CA ILE A 444 -0.38 2.68 -11.86
C ILE A 444 0.30 2.16 -10.60
N THR A 445 1.49 2.67 -10.27
CA THR A 445 2.29 2.03 -9.22
C THR A 445 3.27 2.98 -8.53
N ASN A 446 3.60 2.65 -7.27
CA ASN A 446 4.65 3.30 -6.50
C ASN A 446 5.56 2.21 -5.89
N PRO A 447 6.57 1.73 -6.65
CA PRO A 447 7.46 0.67 -6.18
C PRO A 447 8.40 1.15 -5.07
N PRO A 448 8.96 0.25 -4.26
CA PRO A 448 9.87 0.63 -3.17
C PRO A 448 11.14 1.30 -3.70
N PHE A 449 11.55 2.41 -3.06
CA PHE A 449 12.74 3.18 -3.45
C PHE A 449 14.01 2.73 -2.72
N GLY A 450 15.12 2.68 -3.45
CA GLY A 450 16.46 2.52 -2.90
C GLY A 450 16.78 1.11 -2.37
N SER A 451 15.79 0.23 -2.32
CA SER A 451 15.99 -1.19 -2.04
C SER A 451 16.81 -1.83 -3.16
N LYS A 452 17.75 -2.70 -2.82
CA LYS A 452 18.68 -3.29 -3.81
C LYS A 452 18.44 -4.79 -3.96
N VAL A 453 18.18 -5.22 -5.18
CA VAL A 453 18.19 -6.64 -5.56
C VAL A 453 19.64 -7.05 -5.81
N LYS A 454 20.15 -8.02 -5.05
CA LYS A 454 21.50 -8.55 -5.23
C LYS A 454 21.47 -9.81 -6.08
N PHE A 455 22.36 -9.90 -7.07
CA PHE A 455 22.46 -11.07 -7.95
C PHE A 455 22.74 -12.38 -7.18
N ALA A 456 23.50 -12.27 -6.08
CA ALA A 456 23.81 -13.41 -5.21
C ALA A 456 22.55 -14.06 -4.62
N GLU A 457 21.52 -13.27 -4.33
CA GLU A 457 20.27 -13.68 -3.66
C GLU A 457 19.15 -13.95 -4.69
N LYS A 458 19.09 -13.16 -5.77
CA LYS A 458 18.03 -13.21 -6.78
C LYS A 458 18.64 -13.33 -8.18
N ARG A 459 18.69 -14.56 -8.71
CA ARG A 459 19.30 -14.85 -10.02
C ARG A 459 18.56 -14.24 -11.20
N TYR A 460 17.26 -13.95 -11.04
CA TYR A 460 16.47 -13.33 -12.10
C TYR A 460 17.02 -12.00 -12.60
N LEU A 461 17.94 -11.35 -11.87
CA LEU A 461 18.58 -10.10 -12.31
C LEU A 461 19.29 -10.22 -13.66
N GLU A 462 19.80 -11.41 -14.01
CA GLU A 462 20.43 -11.65 -15.32
C GLU A 462 19.45 -11.57 -16.49
N ASN A 463 18.15 -11.76 -16.21
CA ASN A 463 17.09 -11.67 -17.20
C ASN A 463 16.69 -10.23 -17.49
N TYR A 464 17.14 -9.24 -16.69
CA TYR A 464 16.82 -7.83 -16.87
C TYR A 464 17.90 -7.12 -17.71
N ALA A 465 17.50 -6.40 -18.74
CA ALA A 465 18.39 -5.52 -19.51
C ALA A 465 19.01 -4.44 -18.60
N LEU A 466 18.19 -3.82 -17.74
CA LEU A 466 18.65 -2.86 -16.74
C LEU A 466 19.38 -3.51 -15.56
N GLY A 467 19.36 -4.84 -15.45
CA GLY A 467 20.17 -5.62 -14.52
C GLY A 467 21.61 -5.86 -14.98
N LYS A 468 21.94 -5.51 -16.23
CA LYS A 468 23.25 -5.74 -16.83
C LYS A 468 24.15 -4.50 -16.76
N LYS A 469 25.46 -4.71 -16.72
CA LYS A 469 26.45 -3.64 -16.85
C LYS A 469 26.48 -3.21 -18.31
N GLY A 470 25.92 -2.04 -18.60
CA GLY A 470 26.13 -1.37 -19.88
C GLY A 470 27.62 -1.04 -20.04
N ILE A 471 28.15 -1.30 -21.24
CA ILE A 471 29.45 -0.80 -21.66
C ILE A 471 29.17 0.50 -22.41
N ASP A 472 29.96 1.54 -22.14
CA ASP A 472 29.90 2.76 -22.92
C ASP A 472 30.11 2.45 -24.42
N TRP A 473 29.34 3.09 -25.30
CA TRP A 473 29.33 2.72 -26.71
C TRP A 473 30.69 3.03 -27.37
N ILE A 474 31.39 4.08 -26.93
CA ILE A 474 32.74 4.42 -27.41
C ILE A 474 33.72 3.32 -26.98
N ASP A 475 33.67 2.90 -25.72
CA ASP A 475 34.54 1.81 -25.22
C ASP A 475 34.24 0.47 -25.89
N ALA A 476 32.97 0.18 -26.19
CA ALA A 476 32.58 -1.02 -26.94
C ALA A 476 33.21 -1.02 -28.35
N LYS A 477 33.22 0.15 -29.02
CA LYS A 477 33.84 0.33 -30.33
C LYS A 477 35.37 0.23 -30.27
N ILE A 478 36.03 0.94 -29.35
CA ILE A 478 37.49 0.92 -29.20
C ILE A 478 38.02 -0.49 -28.95
N ASN A 479 37.37 -1.25 -28.05
CA ASN A 479 37.89 -2.56 -27.68
C ASN A 479 37.51 -3.66 -28.69
N ASN A 480 36.77 -3.32 -29.75
CA ASN A 480 36.16 -4.26 -30.70
C ASN A 480 35.46 -5.43 -29.98
N VAL A 481 34.92 -5.13 -28.79
CA VAL A 481 34.18 -6.08 -27.99
C VAL A 481 32.78 -6.03 -28.55
N ASN A 482 32.40 -7.08 -29.28
CA ASN A 482 30.99 -7.34 -29.50
C ASN A 482 30.28 -7.15 -28.15
N LEU A 483 29.14 -6.46 -28.13
CA LEU A 483 28.25 -6.21 -26.99
C LEU A 483 27.85 -7.50 -26.19
N LEU A 484 28.45 -8.65 -26.48
CA LEU A 484 28.19 -10.02 -26.05
C LEU A 484 28.82 -10.45 -24.71
N ARG A 485 29.50 -9.57 -23.97
CA ARG A 485 29.83 -9.84 -22.56
C ARG A 485 29.08 -8.88 -21.65
N GLU A 486 27.75 -8.84 -21.82
CA GLU A 486 26.87 -8.26 -20.82
C GLU A 486 27.10 -8.99 -19.50
N THR A 487 27.80 -8.34 -18.58
CA THR A 487 28.02 -8.88 -17.24
C THR A 487 26.89 -8.40 -16.36
N THR A 488 26.22 -9.31 -15.67
CA THR A 488 25.16 -8.95 -14.71
C THR A 488 25.76 -8.06 -13.61
N ARG A 489 25.02 -7.03 -13.19
CA ARG A 489 25.40 -6.20 -12.05
C ARG A 489 25.34 -7.03 -10.77
N ASP A 490 26.21 -6.74 -9.81
CA ASP A 490 26.18 -7.41 -8.50
C ASP A 490 24.90 -7.05 -7.72
N GLN A 491 24.38 -5.84 -7.96
CA GLN A 491 23.13 -5.35 -7.41
C GLN A 491 22.50 -4.27 -8.31
N GLN A 492 21.18 -4.11 -8.23
CA GLN A 492 20.42 -3.05 -8.90
C GLN A 492 19.29 -2.55 -7.98
N THR A 493 18.93 -1.27 -8.06
CA THR A 493 17.81 -0.75 -7.28
C THR A 493 16.47 -1.23 -7.83
N THR A 494 15.51 -1.47 -6.94
CA THR A 494 14.19 -2.04 -7.27
C THR A 494 13.44 -1.15 -8.24
N GLU A 495 13.42 0.17 -8.01
CA GLU A 495 12.69 1.12 -8.86
C GLU A 495 13.16 1.09 -10.32
N VAL A 496 14.45 0.82 -10.59
CA VAL A 496 14.98 0.67 -11.95
C VAL A 496 14.48 -0.62 -12.61
N LEU A 497 14.44 -1.73 -11.86
CA LEU A 497 13.95 -3.01 -12.38
C LEU A 497 12.44 -2.98 -12.62
N PHE A 498 11.67 -2.27 -11.79
CA PHE A 498 10.23 -2.11 -11.97
C PHE A 498 9.88 -1.38 -13.26
N ILE A 499 10.69 -0.41 -13.71
CA ILE A 499 10.49 0.24 -15.02
C ILE A 499 10.50 -0.81 -16.16
N GLU A 500 11.46 -1.73 -16.15
CA GLU A 500 11.53 -2.82 -17.13
C GLU A 500 10.45 -3.89 -16.92
N GLN A 501 10.13 -4.24 -15.69
CA GLN A 501 9.08 -5.22 -15.41
C GLN A 501 7.69 -4.71 -15.84
N CYS A 502 7.39 -3.43 -15.58
CA CYS A 502 6.17 -2.78 -16.06
C CYS A 502 6.10 -2.78 -17.59
N HIS A 503 7.23 -2.58 -18.28
CA HIS A 503 7.30 -2.73 -19.74
C HIS A 503 6.86 -4.13 -20.18
N ARG A 504 7.25 -5.19 -19.48
CA ARG A 504 6.91 -6.58 -19.86
C ARG A 504 5.42 -6.88 -19.67
N PHE A 505 4.83 -6.37 -18.60
CA PHE A 505 3.39 -6.52 -18.34
C PHE A 505 2.52 -5.72 -19.30
N LEU A 506 2.90 -4.49 -19.65
CA LEU A 506 2.08 -3.63 -20.51
C LEU A 506 1.99 -4.14 -21.95
N LYS A 507 0.81 -4.05 -22.56
CA LYS A 507 0.64 -4.26 -24.00
C LYS A 507 1.35 -3.14 -24.78
N PRO A 508 1.73 -3.36 -26.04
CA PRO A 508 2.16 -2.26 -26.92
C PRO A 508 1.11 -1.14 -26.97
N GLY A 509 1.53 0.11 -26.75
CA GLY A 509 0.64 1.26 -26.64
C GLY A 509 -0.02 1.45 -25.27
N GLY A 510 0.13 0.51 -24.34
CA GLY A 510 -0.29 0.66 -22.95
C GLY A 510 0.51 1.73 -22.21
N MET A 511 -0.04 2.23 -21.10
CA MET A 511 0.49 3.36 -20.36
C MET A 511 0.96 2.98 -18.96
N LEU A 512 2.12 3.50 -18.57
CA LEU A 512 2.66 3.43 -17.22
C LEU A 512 2.57 4.82 -16.58
N ALA A 513 2.03 4.91 -15.37
CA ALA A 513 2.22 6.04 -14.48
C ALA A 513 2.90 5.53 -13.20
N MET A 514 4.16 5.92 -13.01
CA MET A 514 5.01 5.41 -11.94
C MET A 514 5.59 6.56 -11.14
N VAL A 515 5.46 6.48 -9.82
CA VAL A 515 6.22 7.37 -8.92
C VAL A 515 7.68 6.92 -8.93
N ILE A 516 8.60 7.86 -9.20
CA ILE A 516 10.03 7.60 -9.27
C ILE A 516 10.81 8.64 -8.44
N PRO A 517 12.00 8.27 -7.90
CA PRO A 517 12.88 9.27 -7.31
C PRO A 517 13.51 10.14 -8.41
N ASP A 518 13.67 11.45 -8.14
CA ASP A 518 14.27 12.42 -9.07
C ASP A 518 15.70 12.03 -9.50
N SER A 519 16.38 11.17 -8.73
CA SER A 519 17.70 10.64 -9.05
C SER A 519 17.75 9.90 -10.39
N ILE A 520 16.65 9.24 -10.80
CA ILE A 520 16.55 8.59 -12.12
C ILE A 520 16.58 9.64 -13.23
N LEU A 521 15.99 10.81 -13.01
CA LEU A 521 15.90 11.89 -13.98
C LEU A 521 17.16 12.74 -14.04
N THR A 522 17.85 12.91 -12.91
CA THR A 522 18.90 13.93 -12.74
C THR A 522 20.32 13.38 -12.65
N ASN A 523 20.54 12.18 -12.09
CA ASN A 523 21.90 11.69 -11.87
C ASN A 523 22.53 11.19 -13.18
N SER A 524 23.78 11.56 -13.44
CA SER A 524 24.55 11.08 -14.59
C SER A 524 24.75 9.56 -14.58
N SER A 525 24.92 8.97 -13.39
CA SER A 525 25.04 7.51 -13.23
C SER A 525 23.79 6.72 -13.66
N MET A 526 22.65 7.39 -13.83
CA MET A 526 21.39 6.80 -14.30
C MET A 526 21.13 7.04 -15.80
N GLN A 527 22.09 7.59 -16.55
CA GLN A 527 21.92 7.85 -17.98
C GLN A 527 21.54 6.59 -18.78
N TYR A 528 22.11 5.42 -18.44
CA TYR A 528 21.76 4.16 -19.11
C TYR A 528 20.28 3.78 -18.93
N VAL A 529 19.65 4.16 -17.82
CA VAL A 529 18.21 3.95 -17.58
C VAL A 529 17.40 4.86 -18.50
N ARG A 530 17.77 6.15 -18.59
CA ARG A 530 17.12 7.11 -19.49
C ARG A 530 17.25 6.70 -20.96
N ASN A 531 18.44 6.27 -21.38
CA ASN A 531 18.68 5.74 -22.73
C ASN A 531 17.75 4.55 -23.04
N TRP A 532 17.61 3.62 -22.08
CA TRP A 532 16.68 2.50 -22.22
C TRP A 532 15.23 2.97 -22.27
N ILE A 533 14.84 3.97 -21.46
CA ILE A 533 13.50 4.54 -21.50
C ILE A 533 13.20 5.11 -22.89
N GLU A 534 14.09 5.92 -23.47
CA GLU A 534 13.92 6.51 -24.80
C GLU A 534 13.78 5.47 -25.93
N GLU A 535 14.39 4.29 -25.78
CA GLU A 535 14.33 3.21 -26.78
C GLU A 535 13.03 2.41 -26.72
N HIS A 536 12.42 2.30 -25.53
CA HIS A 536 11.29 1.39 -25.28
C HIS A 536 9.98 2.15 -25.04
N TRP A 537 10.04 3.46 -24.79
CA TRP A 537 8.89 4.26 -24.40
C TRP A 537 8.83 5.61 -25.10
N ARG A 538 7.61 6.05 -25.37
CA ARG A 538 7.31 7.47 -25.51
C ARG A 538 7.16 8.08 -24.13
N ILE A 539 7.93 9.12 -23.84
CA ILE A 539 7.74 9.92 -22.63
C ILE A 539 6.52 10.80 -22.86
N VAL A 540 5.47 10.61 -22.06
CA VAL A 540 4.22 11.35 -22.20
C VAL A 540 4.25 12.57 -21.29
N ALA A 541 4.58 12.37 -20.01
CA ALA A 541 4.61 13.44 -19.04
C ALA A 541 5.62 13.19 -17.92
N VAL A 542 6.16 14.28 -17.38
CA VAL A 542 6.92 14.29 -16.13
C VAL A 542 6.32 15.36 -15.22
N VAL A 543 5.80 14.93 -14.07
CA VAL A 543 5.22 15.83 -13.07
C VAL A 543 6.07 15.78 -11.81
N SER A 544 6.80 16.86 -11.53
CA SER A 544 7.60 17.01 -10.31
C SER A 544 6.70 17.26 -9.12
N LEU A 545 6.91 16.50 -8.04
CA LEU A 545 6.22 16.68 -6.76
C LEU A 545 7.12 17.49 -5.80
N PRO A 546 6.56 18.14 -4.78
CA PRO A 546 7.35 18.84 -3.78
C PRO A 546 8.14 17.83 -2.93
N GLN A 547 9.29 18.22 -2.39
CA GLN A 547 10.14 17.31 -1.60
C GLN A 547 9.42 16.70 -0.39
N PHE A 548 8.47 17.42 0.17
CA PHE A 548 7.70 16.96 1.32
C PHE A 548 6.55 16.00 0.97
N ALA A 549 6.34 15.70 -0.32
CA ALA A 549 5.21 14.91 -0.79
C ALA A 549 5.02 13.59 -0.04
N PHE A 550 6.12 12.93 0.32
CA PHE A 550 6.12 11.71 1.10
C PHE A 550 6.68 11.88 2.52
N ALA A 551 7.02 13.11 2.94
CA ALA A 551 7.68 13.37 4.23
C ALA A 551 6.76 13.12 5.42
N ALA A 552 5.46 13.43 5.31
CA ALA A 552 4.45 13.07 6.31
C ALA A 552 4.34 11.54 6.49
N ASN A 553 4.73 10.80 5.45
CA ASN A 553 4.86 9.36 5.41
C ASN A 553 6.36 8.98 5.45
N GLY A 554 7.16 9.66 6.28
CA GLY A 554 8.54 9.30 6.64
C GLY A 554 9.59 9.19 5.53
N ALA A 555 9.29 9.59 4.29
CA ALA A 555 10.24 9.59 3.19
C ALA A 555 10.47 11.02 2.64
N GLY A 556 11.67 11.56 2.82
CA GLY A 556 12.06 12.91 2.38
C GLY A 556 12.69 12.99 0.98
N VAL A 557 12.52 11.93 0.16
CA VAL A 557 13.14 11.85 -1.17
C VAL A 557 12.29 12.65 -2.17
N LYS A 558 12.93 13.62 -2.84
CA LYS A 558 12.27 14.34 -3.94
C LYS A 558 11.92 13.34 -5.05
N SER A 559 10.66 13.38 -5.46
CA SER A 559 10.06 12.38 -6.33
C SER A 559 9.25 13.06 -7.44
N SER A 560 9.09 12.36 -8.55
CA SER A 560 8.29 12.78 -9.69
C SER A 560 7.37 11.63 -10.11
N VAL A 561 6.28 11.95 -10.80
CA VAL A 561 5.44 10.97 -11.49
C VAL A 561 5.81 10.96 -12.97
N LEU A 562 6.23 9.80 -13.45
CA LEU A 562 6.60 9.58 -14.85
C LEU A 562 5.47 8.84 -15.57
N PHE A 563 4.95 9.45 -16.64
CA PHE A 563 3.96 8.85 -17.54
C PHE A 563 4.65 8.41 -18.83
N LEU A 564 4.61 7.11 -19.12
CA LEU A 564 5.21 6.51 -20.30
C LEU A 564 4.18 5.76 -21.12
N LYS A 565 4.32 5.76 -22.45
CA LYS A 565 3.54 4.91 -23.36
C LYS A 565 4.46 3.91 -24.05
N LYS A 566 4.17 2.62 -23.91
CA LYS A 566 5.03 1.54 -24.40
C LYS A 566 5.08 1.54 -25.93
N TYR A 567 6.28 1.52 -26.51
CA TYR A 567 6.43 1.32 -27.94
C TYR A 567 6.11 -0.11 -28.36
N ASN A 568 5.70 -0.28 -29.62
CA ASN A 568 5.69 -1.59 -30.24
C ASN A 568 7.13 -2.03 -30.58
N ALA A 569 7.32 -3.33 -30.79
CA ALA A 569 8.65 -3.89 -31.06
C ALA A 569 9.33 -3.30 -32.31
N ALA A 570 8.55 -2.93 -33.34
CA ALA A 570 9.09 -2.36 -34.58
C ALA A 570 9.66 -0.95 -34.36
N THR A 571 8.96 -0.11 -33.59
CA THR A 571 9.42 1.22 -33.20
C THR A 571 10.71 1.13 -32.38
N THR A 572 10.75 0.27 -31.35
CA THR A 572 11.98 0.05 -30.56
C THR A 572 13.14 -0.42 -31.41
N ALA A 573 12.92 -1.37 -32.34
CA ALA A 573 13.96 -1.84 -33.25
C ALA A 573 14.47 -0.71 -34.16
N THR A 574 13.58 0.16 -34.64
CA THR A 574 13.92 1.32 -35.48
C THR A 574 14.78 2.33 -34.71
N ILE A 575 14.38 2.68 -33.48
CA ILE A 575 15.14 3.62 -32.64
C ILE A 575 16.53 3.06 -32.34
N LYS A 576 16.62 1.78 -31.98
CA LYS A 576 17.92 1.11 -31.75
C LYS A 576 18.79 1.11 -33.00
N ALA A 577 18.23 0.81 -34.17
CA ALA A 577 18.96 0.84 -35.43
C ALA A 577 19.50 2.24 -35.77
N ILE A 578 18.70 3.29 -35.56
CA ILE A 578 19.13 4.69 -35.72
C ILE A 578 20.30 5.02 -34.79
N LYS A 579 20.18 4.67 -33.50
CA LYS A 579 21.25 4.89 -32.51
C LYS A 579 22.53 4.13 -32.90
N THR A 580 22.43 2.85 -33.27
CA THR A 580 23.59 2.06 -33.71
C THR A 580 24.23 2.64 -34.97
N GLN A 581 23.44 3.03 -35.98
CA GLN A 581 23.99 3.64 -37.19
C GLN A 581 24.69 4.96 -36.91
N ALA A 582 24.13 5.80 -36.04
CA ALA A 582 24.77 7.05 -35.64
C ALA A 582 26.12 6.80 -34.95
N GLN A 583 26.19 5.80 -34.05
CA GLN A 583 27.43 5.38 -33.40
C GLN A 583 28.46 4.88 -34.42
N ASP A 584 28.05 4.04 -35.37
CA ASP A 584 28.92 3.49 -36.41
C ASP A 584 29.53 4.60 -37.28
N ASP A 585 28.69 5.52 -37.74
CA ASP A 585 29.12 6.62 -38.60
C ASP A 585 30.09 7.57 -37.89
N LEU A 586 29.79 7.94 -36.64
CA LEU A 586 30.64 8.86 -35.86
C LEU A 586 31.96 8.21 -35.46
N PHE A 587 31.93 6.91 -35.16
CA PHE A 587 33.15 6.19 -34.84
C PHE A 587 34.05 6.03 -36.08
N ALA A 588 33.47 5.89 -37.26
CA ALA A 588 34.21 5.81 -38.53
C ALA A 588 34.75 7.19 -39.01
N ASP A 589 34.29 8.30 -38.45
CA ASP A 589 34.73 9.64 -38.84
C ASP A 589 36.21 9.87 -38.50
N LYS A 590 36.96 10.41 -39.47
CA LYS A 590 38.40 10.65 -39.37
C LYS A 590 38.79 11.67 -38.31
N ALA A 591 37.93 12.65 -38.05
CA ALA A 591 38.16 13.73 -37.09
C ALA A 591 37.66 13.36 -35.68
N LEU A 592 36.83 12.32 -35.56
CA LEU A 592 36.20 11.92 -34.30
C LEU A 592 36.68 10.54 -33.85
N GLY A 593 35.95 9.46 -34.12
CA GLY A 593 36.26 8.13 -33.59
C GLY A 593 37.60 7.57 -34.02
N ALA A 594 37.98 7.73 -35.29
CA ALA A 594 39.29 7.28 -35.76
C ALA A 594 40.43 8.13 -35.17
N ALA A 595 40.20 9.43 -34.93
CA ALA A 595 41.15 10.29 -34.23
C ALA A 595 41.30 9.89 -32.76
N LEU A 596 40.20 9.52 -32.10
CA LEU A 596 40.22 9.01 -30.73
C LEU A 596 41.00 7.70 -30.63
N GLU A 597 40.76 6.75 -31.54
CA GLU A 597 41.50 5.48 -31.60
C GLU A 597 43.00 5.73 -31.82
N ALA A 598 43.34 6.63 -32.75
CA ALA A 598 44.72 7.03 -32.99
C ALA A 598 45.37 7.64 -31.73
N LEU A 599 44.69 8.52 -31.00
CA LEU A 599 45.21 9.12 -29.77
C LEU A 599 45.46 8.10 -28.66
N ILE A 600 44.60 7.10 -28.53
CA ILE A 600 44.77 6.03 -27.54
C ILE A 600 46.03 5.22 -27.87
N GLU A 601 46.26 4.90 -29.14
CA GLU A 601 47.48 4.20 -29.58
C GLU A 601 48.72 5.09 -29.51
N GLU A 602 48.61 6.38 -29.80
CA GLU A 602 49.67 7.38 -29.60
C GLU A 602 50.08 7.46 -28.14
N LYS A 603 49.12 7.54 -27.20
CA LYS A 603 49.37 7.51 -25.76
C LYS A 603 50.13 6.25 -25.36
N LYS A 604 49.65 5.06 -25.77
CA LYS A 604 50.31 3.78 -25.48
C LYS A 604 51.74 3.76 -26.02
N THR A 605 51.92 4.24 -27.25
CA THR A 605 53.23 4.28 -27.92
C THR A 605 54.19 5.26 -27.24
N ALA A 606 53.71 6.45 -26.88
CA ALA A 606 54.50 7.48 -26.19
C ALA A 606 54.99 6.99 -24.82
N LEU A 607 54.09 6.40 -24.02
CA LEU A 607 54.44 5.85 -22.70
C LEU A 607 55.36 4.63 -22.81
N LYS A 608 55.18 3.78 -23.84
CA LYS A 608 56.05 2.61 -24.06
C LYS A 608 57.45 3.00 -24.54
N ARG A 609 57.56 3.99 -25.43
CA ARG A 609 58.84 4.50 -25.94
C ARG A 609 59.68 5.19 -24.87
N GLY A 610 59.05 5.60 -23.77
CA GLY A 610 59.73 6.30 -22.68
C GLY A 610 60.10 7.73 -23.01
N ASP A 611 60.58 8.42 -21.99
CA ASP A 611 61.06 9.79 -22.06
C ASP A 611 62.40 9.88 -22.81
N ALA A 612 62.92 11.10 -22.96
CA ALA A 612 64.17 11.32 -23.68
C ALA A 612 65.36 10.54 -23.10
N VAL A 613 65.38 10.31 -21.78
CA VAL A 613 66.46 9.59 -21.09
C VAL A 613 66.43 8.10 -21.42
N ILE A 614 65.27 7.45 -21.38
CA ILE A 614 65.15 6.04 -21.80
C ILE A 614 65.59 5.88 -23.26
N ARG A 615 65.19 6.80 -24.15
CA ARG A 615 65.62 6.78 -25.55
C ARG A 615 67.13 6.89 -25.68
N GLN A 616 67.75 7.78 -24.91
CA GLN A 616 69.21 7.91 -24.90
C GLN A 616 69.89 6.62 -24.42
N ILE A 617 69.38 5.97 -23.38
CA ILE A 617 69.92 4.68 -22.89
C ILE A 617 69.81 3.60 -23.98
N GLU A 618 68.69 3.56 -24.71
CA GLU A 618 68.48 2.62 -25.82
C GLU A 618 69.40 2.93 -27.02
N ASP A 619 69.56 4.20 -27.39
CA ASP A 619 70.46 4.63 -28.46
C ASP A 619 71.93 4.36 -28.12
N ASP A 620 72.34 4.60 -26.86
CA ASP A 620 73.67 4.29 -26.36
C ASP A 620 73.95 2.78 -26.35
N LEU A 621 72.93 1.96 -26.03
CA LEU A 621 73.03 0.50 -26.11
C LEU A 621 73.26 0.06 -27.56
N VAL A 622 72.50 0.60 -28.52
CA VAL A 622 72.66 0.29 -29.95
C VAL A 622 74.05 0.69 -30.43
N ALA A 623 74.48 1.92 -30.15
CA ALA A 623 75.80 2.40 -30.55
C ALA A 623 76.94 1.55 -29.96
N LYS A 624 76.82 1.10 -28.70
CA LYS A 624 77.79 0.17 -28.09
C LYS A 624 77.81 -1.19 -28.76
N LEU A 625 76.64 -1.74 -29.10
CA LEU A 625 76.55 -3.03 -29.80
C LEU A 625 77.17 -2.95 -31.19
N ASP A 626 76.85 -1.91 -31.96
CA ASP A 626 77.37 -1.70 -33.32
C ASP A 626 78.88 -1.49 -33.32
N ALA A 627 79.40 -0.72 -32.35
CA ALA A 627 80.84 -0.51 -32.21
C ALA A 627 81.59 -1.81 -31.91
N PHE A 628 81.06 -2.67 -31.05
CA PHE A 628 81.65 -3.99 -30.75
C PHE A 628 81.51 -4.98 -31.91
N GLU A 629 80.42 -4.92 -32.65
CA GLU A 629 80.19 -5.74 -33.86
C GLU A 629 81.18 -5.38 -34.96
N ALA A 630 81.39 -4.07 -35.21
CA ALA A 630 82.34 -3.57 -36.19
C ALA A 630 83.81 -3.93 -35.86
N GLN A 631 84.13 -4.11 -34.58
CA GLN A 631 85.45 -4.55 -34.12
C GLN A 631 85.64 -6.07 -34.14
N GLY A 632 84.60 -6.86 -34.45
CA GLY A 632 84.64 -8.33 -34.46
C GLY A 632 84.72 -8.97 -33.07
N ASN A 633 84.50 -8.19 -31.99
CA ASN A 633 84.71 -8.59 -30.60
C ASN A 633 83.41 -8.94 -29.86
N LEU A 634 82.27 -8.97 -30.54
CA LEU A 634 80.96 -9.08 -29.89
C LEU A 634 80.61 -10.53 -29.53
N THR A 635 80.71 -10.90 -28.25
CA THR A 635 80.29 -12.23 -27.78
C THR A 635 78.84 -12.26 -27.32
N ALA A 636 78.27 -13.46 -27.19
CA ALA A 636 76.93 -13.65 -26.63
C ALA A 636 76.86 -13.23 -25.14
N ALA A 637 77.99 -13.27 -24.42
CA ALA A 637 78.08 -12.80 -23.04
C ALA A 637 78.01 -11.27 -22.98
N ASP A 638 78.78 -10.57 -23.82
CA ASP A 638 78.77 -9.10 -23.90
C ASP A 638 77.39 -8.56 -24.31
N LYS A 639 76.73 -9.19 -25.29
CA LYS A 639 75.34 -8.84 -25.66
C LYS A 639 74.37 -8.96 -24.48
N ARG A 640 74.55 -9.95 -23.60
CA ARG A 640 73.70 -10.12 -22.41
C ARG A 640 74.03 -9.08 -21.36
N GLU A 641 75.30 -8.80 -21.14
CA GLU A 641 75.77 -7.82 -20.15
C GLU A 641 75.32 -6.40 -20.50
N PHE A 642 75.54 -5.94 -21.74
CA PHE A 642 75.12 -4.60 -22.16
C PHE A 642 73.60 -4.43 -22.09
N LYS A 643 72.83 -5.46 -22.47
CA LYS A 643 71.37 -5.45 -22.32
C LYS A 643 70.92 -5.47 -20.86
N ALA A 644 71.63 -6.19 -19.99
CA ALA A 644 71.34 -6.20 -18.56
C ALA A 644 71.61 -4.84 -17.92
N GLN A 645 72.72 -4.19 -18.29
CA GLN A 645 73.07 -2.85 -17.82
C GLN A 645 72.05 -1.80 -18.28
N ALA A 646 71.74 -1.74 -19.57
CA ALA A 646 70.72 -0.83 -20.10
C ALA A 646 69.35 -1.04 -19.42
N LYS A 647 68.97 -2.30 -19.16
CA LYS A 647 67.75 -2.61 -18.42
C LYS A 647 67.80 -2.13 -16.97
N ALA A 648 68.94 -2.25 -16.28
CA ALA A 648 69.13 -1.75 -14.93
C ALA A 648 69.03 -0.22 -14.90
N ASP A 649 69.67 0.47 -15.85
CA ASP A 649 69.66 1.93 -15.99
C ASP A 649 68.24 2.46 -16.27
N ILE A 650 67.50 1.80 -17.18
CA ILE A 650 66.08 2.10 -17.43
C ILE A 650 65.24 1.89 -16.17
N THR A 651 65.51 0.85 -15.40
CA THR A 651 64.75 0.56 -14.17
C THR A 651 65.02 1.63 -13.12
N ALA A 652 66.28 2.01 -12.91
CA ALA A 652 66.66 3.08 -11.99
C ALA A 652 66.05 4.44 -12.41
N HIS A 653 66.05 4.76 -13.71
CA HIS A 653 65.42 5.99 -14.21
C HIS A 653 63.90 6.00 -13.99
N LYS A 654 63.22 4.86 -14.19
CA LYS A 654 61.77 4.75 -13.93
C LYS A 654 61.39 4.99 -12.47
N GLU A 655 62.31 4.80 -11.54
CA GLU A 655 62.10 5.07 -10.12
C GLU A 655 62.33 6.55 -9.75
N SER A 656 62.97 7.33 -10.63
CA SER A 656 63.24 8.75 -10.43
C SER A 656 61.97 9.61 -10.40
N GLU A 657 62.04 10.74 -9.69
CA GLU A 657 60.96 11.74 -9.70
C GLU A 657 60.75 12.32 -11.10
N ALA A 658 61.82 12.62 -11.84
CA ALA A 658 61.74 13.17 -13.18
C ALA A 658 60.95 12.27 -14.16
N TYR A 659 61.15 10.94 -14.12
CA TYR A 659 60.37 10.02 -14.94
C TYR A 659 58.91 9.95 -14.50
N LYS A 660 58.65 9.93 -13.18
CA LYS A 660 57.28 9.90 -12.65
C LYS A 660 56.52 11.16 -13.05
N ASP A 661 57.14 12.32 -12.96
CA ASP A 661 56.57 13.61 -13.37
C ASP A 661 56.31 13.64 -14.87
N TRP A 662 57.28 13.20 -15.69
CA TRP A 662 57.08 13.09 -17.15
C TRP A 662 55.93 12.13 -17.49
N HIS A 663 55.88 10.95 -16.87
CA HIS A 663 54.87 9.94 -17.12
C HIS A 663 53.48 10.46 -16.74
N GLN A 664 53.38 11.12 -15.59
CA GLN A 664 52.14 11.74 -15.13
C GLN A 664 51.70 12.85 -16.08
N ALA A 665 52.56 13.83 -16.37
CA ALA A 665 52.24 14.95 -17.26
C ALA A 665 51.87 14.50 -18.68
N THR A 666 52.60 13.52 -19.23
CA THR A 666 52.29 12.95 -20.55
C THR A 666 50.96 12.21 -20.51
N SER A 667 50.71 11.40 -19.48
CA SER A 667 49.44 10.70 -19.34
C SER A 667 48.27 11.67 -19.21
N ASP A 668 48.44 12.77 -18.47
CA ASP A 668 47.41 13.77 -18.24
C ASP A 668 47.07 14.55 -19.51
N ASP A 669 48.06 14.98 -20.30
CA ASP A 669 47.84 15.62 -21.62
C ASP A 669 47.00 14.73 -22.56
N TYR A 670 47.38 13.46 -22.71
CA TYR A 670 46.61 12.53 -23.54
C TYR A 670 45.22 12.26 -22.96
N ASN A 671 45.09 12.13 -21.63
CA ASN A 671 43.80 11.92 -20.98
C ASN A 671 42.85 13.10 -21.23
N GLU A 672 43.34 14.33 -21.15
CA GLU A 672 42.55 15.54 -21.42
C GLU A 672 42.08 15.58 -22.88
N ARG A 673 42.98 15.32 -23.83
CA ARG A 673 42.64 15.28 -25.27
C ARG A 673 41.65 14.15 -25.61
N ILE A 674 41.82 12.98 -24.99
CA ILE A 674 40.89 11.84 -25.12
C ILE A 674 39.52 12.22 -24.54
N ALA A 675 39.48 12.86 -23.37
CA ALA A 675 38.22 13.27 -22.75
C ALA A 675 37.45 14.28 -23.63
N ASN A 676 38.14 15.29 -24.17
CA ASN A 676 37.53 16.28 -25.05
C ASN A 676 36.91 15.65 -26.32
N LEU A 677 37.60 14.68 -26.93
CA LEU A 677 37.06 13.97 -28.10
C LEU A 677 35.90 13.04 -27.75
N ARG A 678 35.92 12.41 -26.57
CA ARG A 678 34.78 11.61 -26.10
C ARG A 678 33.55 12.47 -25.87
N GLU A 679 33.71 13.63 -25.23
CA GLU A 679 32.64 14.61 -25.05
C GLU A 679 32.08 15.08 -26.40
N THR A 680 32.96 15.42 -27.35
CA THR A 680 32.54 15.81 -28.72
C THR A 680 31.77 14.69 -29.42
N LEU A 681 32.23 13.43 -29.31
CA LEU A 681 31.54 12.26 -29.86
C LEU A 681 30.16 12.05 -29.24
N GLU A 682 30.01 12.26 -27.93
CA GLU A 682 28.73 12.17 -27.23
C GLU A 682 27.77 13.27 -27.69
N ASP A 683 28.23 14.51 -27.77
CA ASP A 683 27.43 15.64 -28.24
C ASP A 683 26.96 15.46 -29.70
N ASP A 684 27.86 15.06 -30.59
CA ASP A 684 27.55 14.80 -32.00
C ASP A 684 26.62 13.59 -32.16
N PHE A 685 26.78 12.57 -31.31
CA PHE A 685 25.86 11.43 -31.26
C PHE A 685 24.45 11.87 -30.90
N LEU A 686 24.29 12.66 -29.83
CA LEU A 686 23.00 13.19 -29.42
C LEU A 686 22.39 14.07 -30.52
N ALA A 687 23.18 14.94 -31.15
CA ALA A 687 22.72 15.80 -32.24
C ALA A 687 22.25 14.98 -33.46
N LYS A 688 23.00 13.94 -33.84
CA LYS A 688 22.68 13.08 -34.99
C LYS A 688 21.44 12.22 -34.75
N VAL A 689 21.30 11.65 -33.55
CA VAL A 689 20.10 10.90 -33.17
C VAL A 689 18.87 11.81 -33.17
N LYS A 690 18.99 13.02 -32.63
CA LYS A 690 17.91 14.02 -32.62
C LYS A 690 17.42 14.42 -34.01
N GLN A 691 18.29 14.40 -35.02
CA GLN A 691 17.90 14.72 -36.41
C GLN A 691 17.11 13.61 -37.10
N GLN A 692 17.28 12.36 -36.64
CA GLN A 692 16.66 11.18 -37.27
C GLN A 692 15.40 10.70 -36.52
N LEU A 693 15.31 11.00 -35.22
CA LEU A 693 14.12 10.70 -34.44
C LEU A 693 13.08 11.81 -34.61
N GLU A 694 11.81 11.41 -34.69
CA GLU A 694 10.69 12.33 -34.71
C GLU A 694 10.57 13.02 -33.35
N ASP A 695 10.48 14.35 -33.38
CA ASP A 695 10.24 15.15 -32.17
C ASP A 695 8.78 15.01 -31.74
N TYR A 696 8.54 14.98 -30.42
CA TYR A 696 7.19 14.84 -29.88
C TYR A 696 7.02 15.69 -28.62
N PRO A 697 5.82 16.25 -28.40
CA PRO A 697 5.56 17.04 -27.20
C PRO A 697 5.58 16.14 -25.96
N ILE A 698 6.12 16.67 -24.86
CA ILE A 698 6.12 16.09 -23.52
C ILE A 698 5.41 17.07 -22.59
N PHE A 699 4.44 16.57 -21.83
CA PHE A 699 3.78 17.37 -20.81
C PHE A 699 4.67 17.50 -19.56
N MET A 700 5.02 18.72 -19.16
CA MET A 700 5.87 18.98 -18.00
C MET A 700 5.10 19.83 -17.00
N ALA A 701 5.08 19.42 -15.73
CA ALA A 701 4.50 20.23 -14.66
C ALA A 701 5.34 20.12 -13.39
N ILE A 702 5.29 21.18 -12.58
CA ILE A 702 5.85 21.22 -11.23
C ILE A 702 4.67 21.57 -10.32
N ALA A 703 4.32 20.66 -9.42
CA ALA A 703 3.32 20.93 -8.39
C ALA A 703 4.06 21.34 -7.11
N GLU A 704 3.73 22.50 -6.56
CA GLU A 704 4.28 23.00 -5.31
C GLU A 704 3.33 22.73 -4.14
N ASP A 705 2.02 22.94 -4.36
CA ASP A 705 0.97 22.61 -3.40
C ASP A 705 0.13 21.42 -3.87
N ILE A 706 0.20 20.34 -3.11
CA ILE A 706 -0.43 19.05 -3.44
C ILE A 706 -1.61 18.72 -2.50
N GLY A 707 -2.18 19.73 -1.86
CA GLY A 707 -3.33 19.59 -0.96
C GLY A 707 -2.97 19.27 0.50
N TYR A 708 -1.69 19.26 0.85
CA TYR A 708 -1.21 19.11 2.22
C TYR A 708 0.22 19.64 2.41
N ASP A 709 0.59 19.96 3.66
CA ASP A 709 1.93 20.42 4.03
C ASP A 709 2.88 19.27 4.43
N ALA A 710 4.13 19.59 4.78
CA ALA A 710 5.12 18.60 5.19
C ALA A 710 4.76 17.77 6.43
N THR A 711 3.81 18.23 7.24
CA THR A 711 3.28 17.50 8.41
C THR A 711 2.07 16.62 8.06
N GLY A 712 1.57 16.72 6.82
CA GLY A 712 0.39 16.05 6.32
C GLY A 712 -0.91 16.77 6.67
N ARG A 713 -0.85 18.05 7.07
CA ARG A 713 -2.07 18.84 7.33
C ARG A 713 -2.63 19.34 6.00
N PRO A 714 -3.96 19.29 5.79
CA PRO A 714 -4.58 19.79 4.57
C PRO A 714 -4.26 21.26 4.31
N THR A 715 -4.01 21.60 3.04
CA THR A 715 -3.87 22.99 2.55
C THR A 715 -5.14 23.42 1.81
N ALA A 716 -5.25 24.71 1.49
CA ALA A 716 -6.43 25.27 0.80
C ALA A 716 -6.42 24.98 -0.71
N THR A 717 -5.27 24.64 -1.27
CA THR A 717 -5.02 24.51 -2.71
C THR A 717 -4.45 23.13 -3.02
N ASN A 718 -4.78 22.59 -4.18
CA ASN A 718 -4.23 21.33 -4.67
C ASN A 718 -4.02 21.42 -6.18
N GLU A 719 -2.80 21.75 -6.60
CA GLU A 719 -2.45 21.95 -8.00
C GLU A 719 -2.55 20.65 -8.81
N LEU A 720 -2.44 19.49 -8.15
CA LEU A 720 -2.53 18.20 -8.83
C LEU A 720 -3.89 17.97 -9.51
N GLU A 721 -4.98 18.57 -9.00
CA GLU A 721 -6.31 18.48 -9.65
C GLU A 721 -6.30 19.18 -11.02
N ILE A 722 -5.65 20.34 -11.11
CA ILE A 722 -5.48 21.09 -12.36
C ILE A 722 -4.54 20.34 -13.29
N VAL A 723 -3.40 19.87 -12.77
CA VAL A 723 -2.42 19.11 -13.56
C VAL A 723 -3.02 17.83 -14.12
N ALA A 724 -3.84 17.09 -13.36
CA ALA A 724 -4.57 15.93 -13.87
C ALA A 724 -5.50 16.29 -15.03
N SER A 725 -6.27 17.37 -14.89
CA SER A 725 -7.21 17.83 -15.93
C SER A 725 -6.49 18.19 -17.24
N GLU A 726 -5.40 18.96 -17.15
CA GLU A 726 -4.63 19.36 -18.34
C GLU A 726 -3.87 18.18 -18.96
N LEU A 727 -3.36 17.25 -18.14
CA LEU A 727 -2.73 16.03 -18.64
C LEU A 727 -3.74 15.10 -19.32
N ALA A 728 -4.95 14.97 -18.80
CA ALA A 728 -6.02 14.21 -19.45
C ALA A 728 -6.37 14.80 -20.83
N ARG A 729 -6.49 16.13 -20.95
CA ARG A 729 -6.71 16.80 -22.25
C ARG A 729 -5.55 16.59 -23.21
N PHE A 730 -4.31 16.68 -22.70
CA PHE A 730 -3.12 16.40 -23.50
C PHE A 730 -3.14 14.96 -24.05
N LEU A 731 -3.54 13.98 -23.24
CA LEU A 731 -3.67 12.59 -23.66
C LEU A 731 -4.75 12.39 -24.72
N GLU A 732 -5.92 13.01 -24.58
CA GLU A 732 -6.96 12.98 -25.61
C GLU A 732 -6.45 13.53 -26.94
N HIS A 733 -5.69 14.63 -26.92
CA HIS A 733 -5.09 15.21 -28.13
C HIS A 733 -4.07 14.26 -28.79
N LEU A 734 -3.27 13.56 -27.98
CA LEU A 734 -2.33 12.54 -28.48
C LEU A 734 -3.05 11.36 -29.14
N GLU A 735 -4.21 10.95 -28.64
CA GLU A 735 -5.02 9.89 -29.25
C GLU A 735 -5.67 10.32 -30.56
N GLN A 736 -6.00 11.61 -30.70
CA GLN A 736 -6.56 12.18 -31.93
C GLN A 736 -5.51 12.42 -33.03
N GLY A 737 -4.23 12.18 -32.76
CA GLY A 737 -3.13 12.28 -33.73
C GLY A 737 -2.67 13.71 -34.00
N ASP A 738 -2.95 14.61 -33.06
CA ASP A 738 -2.90 16.04 -33.28
C ASP A 738 -1.57 16.60 -32.71
N THR A 739 -0.86 17.43 -33.50
CA THR A 739 0.59 17.68 -33.30
C THR A 739 0.90 18.85 -32.36
N ARG A 740 -0.09 19.61 -31.90
CA ARG A 740 0.07 20.79 -31.04
C ARG A 740 -1.06 20.95 -30.01
N PRO A 741 -0.98 20.28 -28.84
CA PRO A 741 -2.04 20.26 -27.84
C PRO A 741 -2.34 21.58 -27.12
N PHE A 742 -1.46 22.58 -27.25
CA PHE A 742 -1.54 23.85 -26.53
C PHE A 742 -1.52 25.09 -27.44
N ALA A 743 -1.84 24.93 -28.73
CA ALA A 743 -1.84 26.03 -29.71
C ALA A 743 -3.09 26.91 -29.62
#